data_AF-A0A942MTX6-F1
#
_entry.id   AF-A0A942MTX6-F1
#
_cell.length_a   1.000
_cell.length_b   1.000
_cell.length_c   1.000
_cell.angle_alpha   90.00
_cell.angle_beta   90.00
_cell.angle_gamma   90.00
#
_symmetry.space_group_name_H-M   'P 1'
#
loop_
_entity.id
_entity.type
_entity.pdbx_description
1 polymer ?
#
loop_
_entity_poly.entity_id
_entity_poly.type
_entity_poly.pdbx_seq_one_letter_code
_entity_poly.pdbx_strand_id
1 'polypeptide(L)'
;MSFLRFDSDNEKELKLRRFDSILTRWVWIFILLVGINAFIPEDWNWGVNPLAFFPFPFKIIWLIHSVVFIFPRWRDNAFLWAKNFVSSFQNRLGKKSSIIVLLALLVVCWFVPVRSYFLGDGAGYLRVYGNSIQEKQNDKSEEDPFSLSKKYYHADEAYHEPLSVILNWILVFGLEVYKSSDIPLVFRIVGLIALVVFFGLLSFFFRYFFPKTEDEADIHFTKFLISGLLLCGAGSLFFFGYVENYTLFSCAMVAYLLCCWLALEDQLYFVVPGIAFALLLLLNMGSLIMIPSFFVFWILVFLKRKTEALITGVISIVLLLVGLVALDVSPMNFFLKTTSDAEGKHFLSLFSVPSRLFSYPLFSFAHCIDVLNALLLNVPFTFAIAIVFIVSFRKNIEWNNSVFIFLVSAIGCGLFFLGTINFELGMARDWDVIYVFLLPVSLFSLFLLREIWKGREKLLFSLVGISLLQLIVWVGLNHSEEKSLQRFLKLDDPFLAGVRVRQNFYYELERYYFQKKDYENQVRYLQLYMKTTPNTETAWRKVAEAYRKLGKKEEVIQSLEKVLEWNTTDPRIFLVMGVMYRELERFDEAEAFFLQSLEVDSTYTEAYNELGKMNYVLLKNYEKSAYYFTQLLIRDEENHSALQGLATSLFYLGLLDDAEVITERYLSLVPNDTLMVPFLKLIQFTKMQKGNG
;
A
#
# COMPACT_ATOMS: atom_id res chain seq x y z
N MET A 1 16.40 -29.96 26.41
CA MET A 1 15.72 -31.28 26.48
C MET A 1 15.16 -31.53 25.09
N SER A 2 15.57 -32.62 24.43
CA SER A 2 14.99 -33.01 23.13
C SER A 2 13.47 -33.15 23.26
N PHE A 3 12.71 -32.70 22.26
CA PHE A 3 11.26 -32.97 22.19
C PHE A 3 10.91 -34.16 21.28
N LEU A 4 11.92 -34.82 20.70
CA LEU A 4 11.74 -36.05 19.93
C LEU A 4 12.31 -37.26 20.68
N ARG A 5 11.55 -38.36 20.69
CA ARG A 5 11.99 -39.67 21.17
C ARG A 5 11.83 -40.73 20.09
N PHE A 6 12.89 -41.46 19.81
CA PHE A 6 12.89 -42.57 18.85
C PHE A 6 13.21 -43.87 19.58
N ASP A 7 12.64 -44.99 19.11
CA ASP A 7 12.87 -46.30 19.72
C ASP A 7 14.21 -46.88 19.27
N SER A 8 14.71 -46.47 18.09
CA SER A 8 16.05 -46.82 17.59
C SER A 8 16.60 -45.81 16.57
N ASP A 9 17.93 -45.81 16.36
CA ASP A 9 18.59 -44.99 15.34
C ASP A 9 18.16 -45.35 13.90
N ASN A 10 17.87 -46.64 13.63
CA ASN A 10 17.35 -47.08 12.34
C ASN A 10 15.95 -46.52 12.07
N GLU A 11 15.07 -46.49 13.08
CA GLU A 11 13.75 -45.90 12.96
C GLU A 11 13.84 -44.39 12.68
N LYS A 12 14.76 -43.71 13.39
CA LYS A 12 15.06 -42.29 13.18
C LYS A 12 15.49 -42.04 11.74
N GLU A 13 16.49 -42.75 11.25
CA GLU A 13 17.03 -42.60 9.89
C GLU A 13 15.97 -42.87 8.80
N LEU A 14 15.12 -43.90 8.98
CA LEU A 14 14.04 -44.20 8.04
C LEU A 14 13.02 -43.06 7.95
N LYS A 15 12.58 -42.52 9.10
CA LYS A 15 11.63 -41.39 9.16
C LYS A 15 12.22 -40.12 8.57
N LEU A 16 13.49 -39.88 8.87
CA LEU A 16 14.28 -38.79 8.33
C LEU A 16 14.36 -38.83 6.79
N ARG A 17 14.67 -39.99 6.20
CA ARG A 17 14.66 -40.17 4.72
C ARG A 17 13.28 -39.93 4.10
N ARG A 18 12.22 -40.38 4.78
CA ARG A 18 10.84 -40.15 4.32
C ARG A 18 10.49 -38.65 4.36
N PHE A 19 10.85 -37.97 5.44
CA PHE A 19 10.69 -36.52 5.58
C PHE A 19 11.41 -35.77 4.45
N ASP A 20 12.68 -36.12 4.18
CA ASP A 20 13.48 -35.50 3.12
C ASP A 20 12.88 -35.75 1.73
N SER A 21 12.38 -36.97 1.47
CA SER A 21 11.72 -37.30 0.20
C SER A 21 10.43 -36.51 -0.02
N ILE A 22 9.62 -36.29 1.00
CA ILE A 22 8.37 -35.54 0.87
C ILE A 22 8.66 -34.06 0.62
N LEU A 23 9.58 -33.46 1.37
CA LEU A 23 9.97 -32.06 1.15
C LEU A 23 10.62 -31.85 -0.23
N THR A 24 11.41 -32.80 -0.70
CA THR A 24 11.98 -32.73 -2.06
C THR A 24 10.87 -32.72 -3.12
N ARG A 25 9.82 -33.55 -2.96
CA ARG A 25 8.64 -33.51 -3.86
C ARG A 25 7.89 -32.20 -3.75
N TRP A 26 7.79 -31.62 -2.56
CA TRP A 26 7.17 -30.30 -2.39
C TRP A 26 7.94 -29.20 -3.15
N VAL A 27 9.27 -29.22 -3.12
CA VAL A 27 10.11 -28.31 -3.93
C VAL A 27 9.78 -28.44 -5.42
N TRP A 28 9.69 -29.67 -5.94
CA TRP A 28 9.29 -29.91 -7.34
C TRP A 28 7.90 -29.34 -7.64
N ILE A 29 6.92 -29.62 -6.79
CA ILE A 29 5.53 -29.15 -6.98
C ILE A 29 5.50 -27.62 -6.98
N PHE A 30 6.16 -26.97 -6.03
CA PHE A 30 6.19 -25.51 -5.93
C PHE A 30 6.80 -24.86 -7.19
N ILE A 31 7.92 -25.40 -7.68
CA ILE A 31 8.57 -24.90 -8.90
C ILE A 31 7.68 -25.10 -10.12
N LEU A 32 6.99 -26.24 -10.22
CA LEU A 32 6.04 -26.51 -11.28
C LEU A 32 4.84 -25.56 -11.22
N LEU A 33 4.31 -25.28 -10.03
CA LEU A 33 3.23 -24.31 -9.84
C LEU A 33 3.66 -22.91 -10.27
N VAL A 34 4.80 -22.40 -9.80
CA VAL A 34 5.33 -21.10 -10.22
C VAL A 34 5.62 -21.07 -11.72
N GLY A 35 6.19 -22.15 -12.27
CA GLY A 35 6.51 -22.28 -13.68
C GLY A 35 5.29 -22.23 -14.60
N ILE A 36 4.23 -22.99 -14.26
CA ILE A 36 2.96 -22.95 -15.01
C ILE A 36 2.35 -21.55 -14.95
N ASN A 37 2.27 -20.97 -13.74
CA ASN A 37 1.66 -19.67 -13.53
C ASN A 37 2.48 -18.51 -14.14
N ALA A 38 3.77 -18.72 -14.43
CA ALA A 38 4.57 -17.74 -15.15
C ALA A 38 4.13 -17.57 -16.62
N PHE A 39 3.56 -18.61 -17.24
CA PHE A 39 3.11 -18.57 -18.65
C PHE A 39 1.60 -18.48 -18.79
N ILE A 40 0.85 -18.98 -17.80
CA ILE A 40 -0.60 -18.97 -17.77
C ILE A 40 -1.03 -18.31 -16.45
N PRO A 41 -0.83 -16.98 -16.29
CA PRO A 41 -1.23 -16.29 -15.07
C PRO A 41 -2.75 -16.16 -15.02
N GLU A 42 -3.32 -16.69 -13.96
CA GLU A 42 -4.72 -16.49 -13.64
C GLU A 42 -4.88 -15.74 -12.31
N ASP A 43 -6.00 -15.05 -12.21
CA ASP A 43 -6.31 -14.13 -11.13
C ASP A 43 -6.34 -14.92 -9.80
N TRP A 44 -6.90 -16.12 -9.79
CA TRP A 44 -6.96 -17.01 -8.63
C TRP A 44 -5.62 -17.58 -8.13
N ASN A 45 -4.49 -17.32 -8.82
CA ASN A 45 -3.16 -17.87 -8.47
C ASN A 45 -2.15 -16.76 -8.10
N TRP A 46 -2.64 -15.67 -7.52
CA TRP A 46 -1.85 -14.47 -7.23
C TRP A 46 -0.67 -14.67 -6.29
N GLY A 47 -0.65 -15.74 -5.50
CA GLY A 47 0.46 -16.06 -4.61
C GLY A 47 1.66 -16.69 -5.33
N VAL A 48 1.46 -17.24 -6.54
CA VAL A 48 2.50 -17.96 -7.30
C VAL A 48 2.73 -17.43 -8.72
N ASN A 49 1.87 -16.53 -9.21
CA ASN A 49 2.04 -15.87 -10.50
C ASN A 49 2.94 -14.60 -10.58
N PRO A 50 3.65 -14.10 -9.52
CA PRO A 50 4.49 -12.90 -9.66
C PRO A 50 5.49 -12.91 -10.83
N LEU A 51 6.00 -14.09 -11.20
CA LEU A 51 6.94 -14.27 -12.32
C LEU A 51 6.31 -13.97 -13.69
N ALA A 52 4.99 -14.01 -13.80
CA ALA A 52 4.27 -13.83 -15.06
C ALA A 52 4.45 -12.44 -15.66
N PHE A 53 4.69 -11.44 -14.82
CA PHE A 53 4.83 -10.03 -15.19
C PHE A 53 6.29 -9.66 -15.56
N PHE A 54 7.15 -10.65 -15.75
CA PHE A 54 8.51 -10.46 -16.24
C PHE A 54 8.65 -10.83 -17.72
N PRO A 55 9.63 -10.28 -18.45
CA PRO A 55 9.88 -10.66 -19.83
C PRO A 55 10.17 -12.15 -20.00
N PHE A 56 9.82 -12.72 -21.16
CA PHE A 56 9.99 -14.14 -21.47
C PHE A 56 11.40 -14.70 -21.16
N PRO A 57 12.52 -14.03 -21.53
CA PRO A 57 13.85 -14.53 -21.19
C PRO A 57 14.09 -14.69 -19.68
N PHE A 58 13.53 -13.78 -18.87
CA PHE A 58 13.67 -13.84 -17.42
C PHE A 58 12.94 -15.06 -16.82
N LYS A 59 11.76 -15.40 -17.34
CA LYS A 59 11.01 -16.60 -16.93
C LYS A 59 11.82 -17.88 -17.18
N ILE A 60 12.46 -17.97 -18.35
CA ILE A 60 13.31 -19.10 -18.72
C ILE A 60 14.56 -19.16 -17.84
N ILE A 61 15.23 -18.02 -17.60
CA ILE A 61 16.37 -17.94 -16.69
C ILE A 61 15.99 -18.43 -15.30
N TRP A 62 14.86 -17.98 -14.75
CA TRP A 62 14.36 -18.42 -13.45
C TRP A 62 14.17 -19.94 -13.41
N LEU A 63 13.53 -20.53 -14.43
CA LEU A 63 13.33 -21.98 -14.51
C LEU A 63 14.65 -22.75 -14.60
N ILE A 64 15.60 -22.28 -15.41
CA ILE A 64 16.95 -22.87 -15.52
C ILE A 64 17.69 -22.81 -14.17
N HIS A 65 17.58 -21.70 -13.43
CA HIS A 65 18.21 -21.58 -12.12
C HIS A 65 17.53 -22.49 -11.08
N SER A 66 16.21 -22.67 -11.15
CA SER A 66 15.47 -23.58 -10.30
C SER A 66 15.95 -25.04 -10.43
N VAL A 67 16.36 -25.48 -11.64
CA VAL A 67 16.96 -26.81 -11.90
C VAL A 67 18.20 -27.06 -11.03
N VAL A 68 19.03 -26.03 -10.77
CA VAL A 68 20.24 -26.15 -9.94
C VAL A 68 19.90 -26.64 -8.54
N PHE A 69 18.78 -26.20 -7.96
CA PHE A 69 18.39 -26.56 -6.60
C PHE A 69 17.73 -27.93 -6.50
N ILE A 70 17.35 -28.54 -7.63
CA ILE A 70 16.60 -29.78 -7.64
C ILE A 70 17.47 -30.98 -8.04
N PHE A 71 18.29 -30.83 -9.09
CA PHE A 71 19.04 -31.95 -9.64
C PHE A 71 20.26 -32.26 -8.76
N PRO A 72 20.38 -33.48 -8.17
CA PRO A 72 21.38 -33.76 -7.14
C PRO A 72 22.81 -33.39 -7.51
N ARG A 73 23.25 -33.71 -8.73
CA ARG A 73 24.61 -33.41 -9.20
C ARG A 73 24.90 -31.90 -9.23
N TRP A 74 23.93 -31.10 -9.66
CA TRP A 74 24.07 -29.66 -9.82
C TRP A 74 23.91 -28.96 -8.47
N ARG A 75 22.91 -29.39 -7.70
CA ARG A 75 22.67 -28.94 -6.32
C ARG A 75 23.88 -29.16 -5.44
N ASP A 76 24.48 -30.34 -5.49
CA ASP A 76 25.60 -30.69 -4.62
C ASP A 76 26.85 -29.87 -4.96
N ASN A 77 27.10 -29.62 -6.26
CA ASN A 77 28.17 -28.74 -6.71
C ASN A 77 27.92 -27.29 -6.27
N ALA A 78 26.70 -26.77 -6.48
CA ALA A 78 26.33 -25.41 -6.08
C ALA A 78 26.36 -25.23 -4.55
N PHE A 79 25.91 -26.25 -3.81
CA PHE A 79 25.99 -26.31 -2.35
C PHE A 79 27.43 -26.23 -1.88
N LEU A 80 28.33 -27.05 -2.46
CA LEU A 80 29.74 -27.07 -2.08
C LEU A 80 30.40 -25.73 -2.40
N TRP A 81 30.11 -25.16 -3.56
CA TRP A 81 30.58 -23.82 -3.94
C TRP A 81 30.10 -22.76 -2.96
N ALA A 82 28.80 -22.73 -2.64
CA ALA A 82 28.21 -21.76 -1.72
C ALA A 82 28.76 -21.92 -0.28
N LYS A 83 28.89 -23.16 0.19
CA LYS A 83 29.49 -23.48 1.49
C LYS A 83 30.93 -22.99 1.57
N ASN A 84 31.74 -23.27 0.55
CA ASN A 84 33.14 -22.82 0.47
C ASN A 84 33.25 -21.30 0.35
N PHE A 85 32.32 -20.66 -0.37
CA PHE A 85 32.29 -19.21 -0.50
C PHE A 85 31.98 -18.54 0.85
N VAL A 86 30.93 -18.98 1.55
CA VAL A 86 30.54 -18.43 2.85
C VAL A 86 31.63 -18.69 3.90
N SER A 87 32.20 -19.90 3.94
CA SER A 87 33.27 -20.22 4.88
C SER A 87 34.55 -19.44 4.58
N SER A 88 34.96 -19.31 3.32
CA SER A 88 36.11 -18.47 2.94
C SER A 88 35.87 -17.00 3.27
N PHE A 89 34.66 -16.49 3.07
CA PHE A 89 34.31 -15.10 3.38
C PHE A 89 34.40 -14.83 4.88
N GLN A 90 33.90 -15.77 5.70
CA GLN A 90 33.95 -15.66 7.16
C GLN A 90 35.34 -15.85 7.73
N ASN A 91 36.13 -16.80 7.22
CA ASN A 91 37.51 -16.99 7.67
C ASN A 91 38.35 -15.73 7.43
N ARG A 92 38.10 -14.99 6.34
CA ARG A 92 38.79 -13.73 6.04
C ARG A 92 38.36 -12.56 6.92
N LEU A 93 37.08 -12.50 7.30
CA LEU A 93 36.48 -11.33 7.96
C LEU A 93 36.18 -11.53 9.45
N GLY A 94 36.25 -12.77 9.94
CA GLY A 94 35.91 -13.19 11.30
C GLY A 94 34.54 -12.67 11.74
N LYS A 95 34.50 -12.12 12.96
CA LYS A 95 33.28 -11.55 13.58
C LYS A 95 32.67 -10.37 12.80
N LYS A 96 33.40 -9.75 11.87
CA LYS A 96 32.89 -8.63 11.05
C LYS A 96 32.02 -9.08 9.86
N SER A 97 32.04 -10.36 9.51
CA SER A 97 31.29 -10.91 8.37
C SER A 97 29.79 -10.64 8.45
N SER A 98 29.16 -10.82 9.62
CA SER A 98 27.73 -10.52 9.83
C SER A 98 27.39 -9.05 9.64
N ILE A 99 28.29 -8.14 10.03
CA ILE A 99 28.11 -6.70 9.84
C ILE A 99 28.15 -6.36 8.35
N ILE A 100 29.09 -6.96 7.60
CA ILE A 100 29.20 -6.73 6.16
C ILE A 100 27.99 -7.28 5.40
N VAL A 101 27.45 -8.43 5.80
CA VAL A 101 26.20 -8.96 5.25
C VAL A 101 25.04 -8.01 5.51
N LEU A 102 24.91 -7.52 6.74
CA LEU A 102 23.88 -6.53 7.08
C LEU A 102 24.04 -5.24 6.26
N LEU A 103 25.26 -4.72 6.12
CA LEU A 103 25.54 -3.54 5.30
C LEU A 103 25.18 -3.78 3.82
N ALA A 104 25.51 -4.94 3.27
CA ALA A 104 25.15 -5.30 1.90
C ALA A 104 23.62 -5.35 1.72
N LEU A 105 22.90 -5.94 2.68
CA LEU A 105 21.43 -5.96 2.67
C LEU A 105 20.86 -4.54 2.78
N LEU A 106 21.38 -3.70 3.66
CA LEU A 106 20.96 -2.29 3.79
C LEU A 106 21.15 -1.53 2.47
N VAL A 107 22.28 -1.74 1.78
CA VAL A 107 22.54 -1.15 0.46
C VAL A 107 21.52 -1.63 -0.57
N VAL A 108 21.27 -2.94 -0.65
CA VAL A 108 20.29 -3.48 -1.60
C VAL A 108 18.88 -2.94 -1.31
N CYS A 109 18.46 -2.95 -0.06
CA CYS A 109 17.17 -2.43 0.39
C CYS A 109 17.02 -0.93 0.12
N TRP A 110 18.10 -0.16 0.19
CA TRP A 110 18.10 1.27 -0.12
C TRP A 110 17.90 1.56 -1.61
N PHE A 111 18.59 0.80 -2.48
CA PHE A 111 18.59 1.05 -3.92
C PHE A 111 17.48 0.35 -4.70
N VAL A 112 16.79 -0.63 -4.09
CA VAL A 112 15.67 -1.36 -4.70
C VAL A 112 14.37 -1.11 -3.93
N PRO A 113 13.93 0.14 -3.75
CA PRO A 113 12.75 0.42 -2.94
C PRO A 113 11.47 -0.09 -3.61
N VAL A 114 10.46 -0.39 -2.80
CA VAL A 114 9.09 -0.57 -3.28
C VAL A 114 8.58 0.75 -3.87
N ARG A 115 7.97 0.69 -5.07
CA ARG A 115 7.44 1.85 -5.78
C ARG A 115 5.94 1.79 -6.03
N SER A 116 5.26 0.76 -5.52
CA SER A 116 3.90 0.43 -5.94
C SER A 116 2.85 1.33 -5.28
N TYR A 117 1.99 1.92 -6.12
CA TYR A 117 0.72 2.55 -5.75
C TYR A 117 -0.46 1.55 -5.72
N PHE A 118 -0.19 0.26 -5.96
CA PHE A 118 -1.21 -0.78 -6.19
C PHE A 118 -1.00 -2.01 -5.29
N LEU A 119 -0.41 -1.80 -4.11
CA LEU A 119 -0.09 -2.85 -3.15
C LEU A 119 -0.51 -2.41 -1.74
N GLY A 120 -1.34 -3.22 -1.08
CA GLY A 120 -1.91 -2.98 0.26
C GLY A 120 -2.65 -1.65 0.40
N ASP A 121 -2.68 -1.04 1.57
CA ASP A 121 -3.30 0.26 1.81
C ASP A 121 -2.35 1.46 1.68
N GLY A 122 -1.06 1.21 1.42
CA GLY A 122 -0.02 2.24 1.31
C GLY A 122 -0.32 3.41 0.36
N ALA A 123 -1.07 3.22 -0.73
CA ALA A 123 -1.45 4.34 -1.60
C ALA A 123 -2.52 5.25 -0.98
N GLY A 124 -3.42 4.67 -0.18
CA GLY A 124 -4.34 5.44 0.66
C GLY A 124 -3.58 6.33 1.63
N TYR A 125 -2.57 5.75 2.29
CA TYR A 125 -1.65 6.49 3.16
C TYR A 125 -0.96 7.65 2.42
N LEU A 126 -0.26 7.39 1.31
CA LEU A 126 0.45 8.44 0.55
C LEU A 126 -0.46 9.60 0.15
N ARG A 127 -1.71 9.31 -0.20
CA ARG A 127 -2.71 10.30 -0.60
C ARG A 127 -3.15 11.17 0.56
N VAL A 128 -3.53 10.57 1.69
CA VAL A 128 -3.98 11.30 2.88
C VAL A 128 -2.90 12.26 3.36
N TYR A 129 -1.65 11.78 3.42
CA TYR A 129 -0.51 12.59 3.87
C TYR A 129 0.02 13.56 2.81
N GLY A 130 -0.12 13.24 1.52
CA GLY A 130 0.30 14.13 0.43
C GLY A 130 -0.57 15.38 0.33
N ASN A 131 -1.90 15.22 0.38
CA ASN A 131 -2.85 16.34 0.30
C ASN A 131 -2.71 17.30 1.48
N SER A 132 -2.48 16.75 2.67
CA SER A 132 -2.34 17.52 3.90
C SER A 132 -1.08 18.38 3.97
N ILE A 133 0.05 17.87 3.48
CA ILE A 133 1.28 18.66 3.37
C ILE A 133 1.09 19.84 2.40
N GLN A 134 0.33 19.64 1.32
CA GLN A 134 -0.01 20.72 0.38
C GLN A 134 -0.94 21.76 1.01
N GLU A 135 -1.94 21.36 1.79
CA GLU A 135 -2.80 22.29 2.54
C GLU A 135 -2.01 23.14 3.55
N LYS A 136 -1.06 22.53 4.28
CA LYS A 136 -0.12 23.25 5.16
C LYS A 136 0.75 24.29 4.45
N GLN A 137 1.08 24.08 3.17
CA GLN A 137 1.84 25.06 2.39
C GLN A 137 0.97 26.23 1.94
N ASN A 138 -0.34 26.02 1.83
CA ASN A 138 -1.30 27.03 1.39
C ASN A 138 -1.90 27.84 2.56
N ASP A 139 -1.97 27.26 3.77
CA ASP A 139 -2.48 27.92 4.96
C ASP A 139 -1.33 28.30 5.93
N LYS A 140 -1.10 29.61 6.13
CA LYS A 140 0.01 30.15 6.96
C LYS A 140 -0.26 30.13 8.47
N SER A 141 -1.35 29.51 8.91
CA SER A 141 -1.67 29.39 10.33
C SER A 141 -0.86 28.26 10.98
N GLU A 142 -0.16 28.57 12.08
CA GLU A 142 0.53 27.58 12.91
C GLU A 142 -0.50 26.67 13.61
N GLU A 143 -1.00 25.67 12.90
CA GLU A 143 -1.83 24.62 13.48
C GLU A 143 -0.95 23.49 14.05
N ASP A 144 -1.13 23.23 15.36
CA ASP A 144 -0.56 22.15 16.17
C ASP A 144 -0.42 20.83 15.37
N PRO A 145 0.73 20.13 15.38
CA PRO A 145 0.89 18.82 14.74
C PRO A 145 -0.21 17.80 15.10
N PHE A 146 -0.83 17.91 16.27
CA PHE A 146 -1.96 17.07 16.67
C PHE A 146 -3.32 17.52 16.09
N SER A 147 -3.48 18.78 15.70
CA SER A 147 -4.70 19.26 15.03
C SER A 147 -4.86 18.69 13.60
N LEU A 148 -3.73 18.34 12.97
CA LEU A 148 -3.71 17.60 11.71
C LEU A 148 -4.43 16.28 11.89
N SER A 149 -4.11 15.52 12.94
CA SER A 149 -4.83 14.25 13.19
C SER A 149 -6.37 14.41 13.24
N LYS A 150 -6.91 15.60 13.62
CA LYS A 150 -8.35 15.87 13.80
C LYS A 150 -9.09 16.08 12.49
N LYS A 151 -8.42 16.68 11.50
CA LYS A 151 -8.97 16.91 10.14
C LYS A 151 -8.81 15.70 9.22
N TYR A 152 -7.86 14.79 9.51
CA TYR A 152 -7.23 13.93 8.49
C TYR A 152 -7.97 12.60 8.26
N TYR A 153 -8.90 12.28 9.14
CA TYR A 153 -9.95 11.30 8.93
C TYR A 153 -11.25 12.02 9.29
N HIS A 154 -12.34 11.78 8.56
CA HIS A 154 -13.66 12.11 9.11
C HIS A 154 -13.69 11.60 10.56
N ALA A 155 -14.04 12.51 11.48
CA ALA A 155 -13.64 12.53 12.89
C ALA A 155 -13.99 11.30 13.76
N ASP A 156 -14.47 10.20 13.18
CA ASP A 156 -14.85 8.98 13.88
C ASP A 156 -13.95 7.77 13.57
N GLU A 157 -13.15 7.74 12.50
CA GLU A 157 -12.48 6.50 12.03
C GLU A 157 -11.05 6.24 12.54
N ALA A 158 -10.13 7.20 12.52
CA ALA A 158 -8.72 6.92 12.87
C ALA A 158 -8.30 7.19 14.32
N TYR A 159 -9.16 7.84 15.11
CA TYR A 159 -8.86 8.20 16.50
C TYR A 159 -8.79 7.03 17.48
N HIS A 160 -9.10 5.82 17.02
CA HIS A 160 -9.26 4.67 17.91
C HIS A 160 -8.33 3.50 17.56
N GLU A 161 -7.32 3.71 16.72
CA GLU A 161 -6.31 2.69 16.41
C GLU A 161 -4.90 3.09 16.92
N PRO A 162 -4.29 2.32 17.84
CA PRO A 162 -2.91 2.52 18.31
C PRO A 162 -1.88 2.72 17.20
N LEU A 163 -2.04 1.96 16.10
CA LEU A 163 -1.15 1.96 14.95
C LEU A 163 -1.13 3.33 14.26
N SER A 164 -2.28 4.00 14.14
CA SER A 164 -2.41 5.28 13.43
C SER A 164 -1.70 6.41 14.18
N VAL A 165 -1.75 6.39 15.52
CA VAL A 165 -1.06 7.37 16.38
C VAL A 165 0.46 7.19 16.28
N ILE A 166 0.95 5.95 16.36
CA ILE A 166 2.39 5.66 16.24
C ILE A 166 2.88 5.99 14.83
N LEU A 167 2.09 5.69 13.79
CA LEU A 167 2.40 6.01 12.39
C LEU A 167 2.49 7.52 12.18
N ASN A 168 1.52 8.26 12.67
CA ASN A 168 1.52 9.72 12.66
C ASN A 168 2.75 10.29 13.35
N TRP A 169 3.10 9.78 14.53
CA TRP A 169 4.25 10.28 15.26
C TRP A 169 5.56 10.02 14.52
N ILE A 170 5.76 8.81 13.99
CA ILE A 170 6.93 8.45 13.18
C ILE A 170 7.01 9.32 11.91
N LEU A 171 5.89 9.55 11.24
CA LEU A 171 5.82 10.37 10.04
C LEU A 171 6.12 11.84 10.34
N VAL A 172 5.43 12.45 11.31
CA VAL A 172 5.63 13.85 11.69
C VAL A 172 7.07 14.08 12.13
N PHE A 173 7.57 13.24 13.04
CA PHE A 173 8.96 13.30 13.50
C PHE A 173 9.94 13.14 12.32
N GLY A 174 9.70 12.17 11.43
CA GLY A 174 10.52 11.94 10.25
C GLY A 174 10.55 13.14 9.30
N LEU A 175 9.39 13.69 8.95
CA LEU A 175 9.27 14.83 8.04
C LEU A 175 9.91 16.09 8.63
N GLU A 176 9.74 16.34 9.94
CA GLU A 176 10.37 17.46 10.66
C GLU A 176 11.89 17.34 10.72
N VAL A 177 12.41 16.16 11.08
CA VAL A 177 13.86 15.91 11.18
C VAL A 177 14.53 16.03 9.81
N TYR A 178 13.90 15.53 8.75
CA TYR A 178 14.48 15.54 7.41
C TYR A 178 14.15 16.77 6.58
N LYS A 179 13.32 17.69 7.09
CA LYS A 179 12.76 18.83 6.33
C LYS A 179 12.29 18.40 4.93
N SER A 180 11.70 17.21 4.86
CA SER A 180 11.31 16.55 3.61
C SER A 180 9.80 16.44 3.54
N SER A 181 9.23 16.51 2.33
CA SER A 181 7.85 16.15 2.04
C SER A 181 7.71 14.74 1.43
N ASP A 182 8.82 14.00 1.32
CA ASP A 182 8.88 12.65 0.73
C ASP A 182 8.52 11.58 1.77
N ILE A 183 7.23 11.23 1.83
CA ILE A 183 6.70 10.19 2.72
C ILE A 183 7.34 8.81 2.46
N PRO A 184 7.48 8.32 1.20
CA PRO A 184 8.20 7.07 0.91
C PRO A 184 9.62 7.01 1.50
N LEU A 185 10.34 8.13 1.57
CA LEU A 185 11.67 8.16 2.18
C LEU A 185 11.62 7.82 3.67
N VAL A 186 10.63 8.33 4.41
CA VAL A 186 10.47 8.06 5.85
C VAL A 186 10.24 6.55 6.08
N PHE A 187 9.32 5.94 5.33
CA PHE A 187 9.06 4.50 5.43
C PHE A 187 10.28 3.65 5.03
N ARG A 188 11.08 4.10 4.06
CA ARG A 188 12.34 3.43 3.72
C ARG A 188 13.31 3.43 4.90
N ILE A 189 13.47 4.55 5.59
CA ILE A 189 14.34 4.64 6.77
C ILE A 189 13.84 3.73 7.89
N VAL A 190 12.53 3.75 8.17
CA VAL A 190 11.91 2.87 9.17
C VAL A 190 12.13 1.40 8.81
N GLY A 191 11.96 1.03 7.54
CA GLY A 191 12.25 -0.31 7.02
C GLY A 191 13.69 -0.75 7.25
N LEU A 192 14.67 0.14 7.00
CA LEU A 192 16.08 -0.15 7.25
C LEU A 192 16.40 -0.30 8.74
N ILE A 193 15.83 0.53 9.61
CA ILE A 193 15.98 0.41 11.07
C ILE A 193 15.41 -0.93 11.53
N ALA A 194 14.22 -1.28 11.06
CA ALA A 194 13.60 -2.57 11.37
C ALA A 194 14.42 -3.75 10.86
N LEU A 195 15.08 -3.64 9.70
CA LEU A 195 16.01 -4.66 9.21
C LEU A 195 17.18 -4.88 10.18
N VAL A 196 17.75 -3.81 10.73
CA VAL A 196 18.81 -3.90 11.75
C VAL A 196 18.29 -4.59 13.01
N VAL A 197 17.10 -4.21 13.49
CA VAL A 197 16.45 -4.83 14.66
C VAL A 197 16.19 -6.31 14.41
N PHE A 198 15.60 -6.65 13.27
CA PHE A 198 15.29 -8.03 12.88
C PHE A 198 16.56 -8.88 12.80
N PHE A 199 17.61 -8.37 12.16
CA PHE A 199 18.91 -9.06 12.08
C PHE A 199 19.55 -9.22 13.47
N GLY A 200 19.38 -8.25 14.35
CA GLY A 200 19.79 -8.31 15.76
C GLY A 200 19.06 -9.42 16.53
N LEU A 201 17.73 -9.52 16.39
CA LEU A 201 16.92 -10.58 16.99
C LEU A 201 17.34 -11.97 16.49
N LEU A 202 17.54 -12.13 15.18
CA LEU A 202 18.06 -13.37 14.60
C LEU A 202 19.44 -13.73 15.15
N SER A 203 20.34 -12.75 15.20
CA SER A 203 21.70 -12.94 15.71
C SER A 203 21.70 -13.35 17.18
N PHE A 204 20.79 -12.80 17.99
CA PHE A 204 20.59 -13.18 19.38
C PHE A 204 20.05 -14.62 19.48
N PHE A 205 18.99 -14.93 18.72
CA PHE A 205 18.40 -16.27 18.65
C PHE A 205 19.41 -17.35 18.28
N PHE A 206 20.26 -17.10 17.29
CA PHE A 206 21.27 -18.06 16.85
C PHE A 206 22.32 -18.42 17.90
N ARG A 207 22.50 -17.61 18.95
CA ARG A 207 23.38 -17.96 20.07
C ARG A 207 22.82 -19.13 20.91
N TYR A 208 21.50 -19.33 20.87
CA TYR A 208 20.80 -20.37 21.63
C TYR A 208 20.43 -21.58 20.77
N PHE A 209 20.18 -21.36 19.48
CA PHE A 209 19.82 -22.43 18.55
C PHE A 209 20.96 -23.43 18.33
N PHE A 210 22.20 -22.94 18.23
CA PHE A 210 23.39 -23.76 17.96
C PHE A 210 24.18 -24.02 19.26
N PRO A 211 24.38 -25.29 19.67
CA PRO A 211 25.26 -25.65 20.79
C PRO A 211 26.69 -25.14 20.59
N LYS A 212 27.38 -24.78 21.68
CA LYS A 212 28.79 -24.29 21.65
C LYS A 212 29.82 -25.33 21.17
N THR A 213 29.42 -26.58 20.98
CA THR A 213 30.30 -27.73 20.72
C THR A 213 30.36 -28.14 19.25
N GLU A 214 29.79 -27.35 18.33
CA GLU A 214 29.75 -27.67 16.90
C GLU A 214 30.90 -26.98 16.13
N ASP A 215 31.27 -27.54 14.98
CA ASP A 215 32.33 -27.04 14.11
C ASP A 215 31.95 -25.66 13.54
N GLU A 216 32.79 -24.63 13.76
CA GLU A 216 32.42 -23.23 13.52
C GLU A 216 31.99 -22.97 12.07
N ALA A 217 32.66 -23.58 11.08
CA ALA A 217 32.39 -23.36 9.66
C ALA A 217 30.99 -23.89 9.21
N ASP A 218 30.56 -25.04 9.75
CA ASP A 218 29.29 -25.66 9.37
C ASP A 218 28.09 -24.97 10.03
N ILE A 219 28.29 -24.46 11.25
CA ILE A 219 27.29 -23.65 11.95
C ILE A 219 26.96 -22.39 11.13
N HIS A 220 27.98 -21.74 10.58
CA HIS A 220 27.78 -20.46 9.94
C HIS A 220 27.01 -20.55 8.62
N PHE A 221 27.33 -21.54 7.77
CA PHE A 221 26.56 -21.77 6.56
C PHE A 221 25.11 -22.14 6.89
N THR A 222 24.91 -22.93 7.94
CA THR A 222 23.57 -23.28 8.43
C THR A 222 22.81 -22.06 8.97
N LYS A 223 23.47 -21.14 9.70
CA LYS A 223 22.89 -19.85 10.11
C LYS A 223 22.41 -19.05 8.90
N PHE A 224 23.20 -18.99 7.84
CA PHE A 224 22.81 -18.34 6.59
C PHE A 224 21.55 -18.97 5.98
N LEU A 225 21.50 -20.31 5.88
CA LEU A 225 20.31 -21.02 5.37
C LEU A 225 19.06 -20.76 6.22
N ILE A 226 19.17 -20.88 7.54
CA ILE A 226 18.04 -20.66 8.44
C ILE A 226 17.54 -19.21 8.38
N SER A 227 18.47 -18.25 8.29
CA SER A 227 18.10 -16.83 8.12
C SER A 227 17.34 -16.61 6.82
N GLY A 228 17.76 -17.26 5.74
CA GLY A 228 17.06 -17.26 4.46
C GLY A 228 15.61 -17.76 4.58
N LEU A 229 15.35 -18.84 5.31
CA LEU A 229 13.97 -19.35 5.50
C LEU A 229 13.04 -18.33 6.17
N LEU A 230 13.56 -17.48 7.06
CA LEU A 230 12.77 -16.45 7.73
C LEU A 230 12.63 -15.16 6.91
N LEU A 231 13.63 -14.84 6.08
CA LEU A 231 13.73 -13.58 5.35
C LEU A 231 13.28 -13.67 3.89
N CYS A 232 12.76 -14.81 3.42
CA CYS A 232 12.39 -14.97 2.01
C CYS A 232 10.87 -15.00 1.75
N GLY A 233 10.04 -14.73 2.75
CA GLY A 233 8.60 -14.52 2.54
C GLY A 233 8.30 -13.16 1.91
N ALA A 234 7.07 -12.97 1.43
CA ALA A 234 6.65 -11.67 0.87
C ALA A 234 6.76 -10.50 1.85
N GLY A 235 6.65 -10.78 3.16
CA GLY A 235 6.95 -9.87 4.27
C GLY A 235 8.26 -9.07 4.15
N SER A 236 9.24 -9.60 3.44
CA SER A 236 10.53 -8.92 3.29
C SER A 236 10.46 -7.59 2.57
N LEU A 237 9.38 -7.29 1.83
CA LEU A 237 9.14 -5.96 1.26
C LEU A 237 9.12 -4.84 2.31
N PHE A 238 8.81 -5.15 3.56
CA PHE A 238 8.92 -4.21 4.69
C PHE A 238 10.28 -3.55 4.76
N PHE A 239 11.35 -4.30 4.48
CA PHE A 239 12.71 -3.78 4.50
C PHE A 239 13.08 -2.97 3.25
N PHE A 240 12.27 -3.01 2.19
CA PHE A 240 12.45 -2.25 0.95
C PHE A 240 11.63 -0.96 0.92
N GLY A 241 11.15 -0.48 2.07
CA GLY A 241 10.42 0.78 2.17
C GLY A 241 8.96 0.70 1.71
N TYR A 242 8.34 -0.47 1.90
CA TYR A 242 6.88 -0.60 1.81
C TYR A 242 6.19 0.39 2.75
N VAL A 243 5.17 1.09 2.25
CA VAL A 243 4.58 2.28 2.89
C VAL A 243 3.46 1.88 3.85
N GLU A 244 3.79 1.09 4.87
CA GLU A 244 2.88 0.71 5.97
C GLU A 244 3.65 0.36 7.25
N ASN A 245 2.95 0.35 8.39
CA ASN A 245 3.57 0.13 9.70
C ASN A 245 3.70 -1.34 10.14
N TYR A 246 3.45 -2.29 9.25
CA TYR A 246 3.62 -3.71 9.59
C TYR A 246 5.08 -4.13 9.79
N THR A 247 6.02 -3.29 9.36
CA THR A 247 7.46 -3.51 9.54
C THR A 247 7.84 -3.62 11.02
N LEU A 248 7.48 -2.63 11.85
CA LEU A 248 7.76 -2.66 13.30
C LEU A 248 6.93 -3.74 14.00
N PHE A 249 5.69 -3.93 13.56
CA PHE A 249 4.81 -4.98 14.07
C PHE A 249 5.42 -6.37 13.87
N SER A 250 6.03 -6.64 12.71
CA SER A 250 6.71 -7.90 12.41
C SER A 250 7.91 -8.15 13.34
N CYS A 251 8.71 -7.11 13.63
CA CYS A 251 9.82 -7.20 14.57
C CYS A 251 9.33 -7.51 15.99
N ALA A 252 8.25 -6.85 16.43
CA ALA A 252 7.66 -7.10 17.74
C ALA A 252 7.07 -8.51 17.84
N MET A 253 6.44 -9.02 16.77
CA MET A 253 5.92 -10.40 16.72
C MET A 253 7.04 -11.43 16.87
N VAL A 254 8.15 -11.26 16.12
CA VAL A 254 9.33 -12.13 16.27
C VAL A 254 9.92 -12.01 17.67
N ALA A 255 10.06 -10.80 18.21
CA ALA A 255 10.58 -10.58 19.56
C ALA A 255 9.71 -11.28 20.61
N TYR A 256 8.39 -11.13 20.54
CA TYR A 256 7.42 -11.80 21.41
C TYR A 256 7.60 -13.33 21.40
N LEU A 257 7.56 -13.93 20.20
CA LEU A 257 7.66 -15.38 20.05
C LEU A 257 9.01 -15.93 20.54
N LEU A 258 10.12 -15.24 20.21
CA LEU A 258 11.46 -15.61 20.65
C LEU A 258 11.64 -15.45 22.17
N CYS A 259 11.14 -14.36 22.76
CA CYS A 259 11.22 -14.15 24.20
C CYS A 259 10.43 -15.23 24.95
N CYS A 260 9.21 -15.55 24.51
CA CYS A 260 8.42 -16.64 25.10
C CYS A 260 9.15 -17.98 25.01
N TRP A 261 9.70 -18.31 23.84
CA TRP A 261 10.49 -19.54 23.66
C TRP A 261 11.66 -19.57 24.64
N LEU A 262 12.52 -18.55 24.65
CA LEU A 262 13.72 -18.52 25.50
C LEU A 262 13.37 -18.55 26.99
N ALA A 263 12.28 -17.89 27.41
CA ALA A 263 11.82 -17.93 28.79
C ALA A 263 11.34 -19.34 29.19
N LEU A 264 10.61 -20.04 28.30
CA LEU A 264 10.19 -21.42 28.53
C LEU A 264 11.36 -22.43 28.58
N GLU A 265 12.50 -22.10 27.97
CA GLU A 265 13.78 -22.82 28.10
C GLU A 265 14.66 -22.31 29.26
N ASP A 266 14.11 -21.46 30.14
CA ASP A 266 14.79 -20.91 31.30
C ASP A 266 16.05 -20.08 30.93
N GLN A 267 16.10 -19.52 29.71
CA GLN A 267 17.19 -18.68 29.19
C GLN A 267 16.93 -17.17 29.31
N LEU A 268 15.69 -16.79 29.65
CA LEU A 268 15.26 -15.40 29.74
C LEU A 268 14.28 -15.23 30.91
N TYR A 269 14.28 -14.08 31.57
CA TYR A 269 13.31 -13.77 32.63
C TYR A 269 11.89 -13.72 32.06
N PHE A 270 10.91 -14.29 32.78
CA PHE A 270 9.52 -14.35 32.30
C PHE A 270 8.84 -12.98 32.14
N VAL A 271 9.39 -11.91 32.75
CA VAL A 271 8.90 -10.52 32.58
C VAL A 271 9.12 -10.00 31.17
N VAL A 272 10.20 -10.41 30.49
CA VAL A 272 10.53 -9.92 29.16
C VAL A 272 9.47 -10.30 28.10
N PRO A 273 8.96 -11.55 28.06
CA PRO A 273 7.78 -11.90 27.26
C PRO A 273 6.55 -11.01 27.47
N GLY A 274 6.26 -10.62 28.71
CA GLY A 274 5.12 -9.74 29.03
C GLY A 274 5.30 -8.34 28.44
N ILE A 275 6.50 -7.78 28.53
CA ILE A 275 6.86 -6.49 27.91
C ILE A 275 6.77 -6.59 26.38
N ALA A 276 7.32 -7.67 25.80
CA ALA A 276 7.28 -7.89 24.35
C ALA A 276 5.84 -8.02 23.83
N PHE A 277 4.96 -8.70 24.59
CA PHE A 277 3.55 -8.82 24.26
C PHE A 277 2.79 -7.49 24.39
N ALA A 278 3.09 -6.69 25.41
CA ALA A 278 2.51 -5.35 25.54
C ALA A 278 2.93 -4.44 24.37
N LEU A 279 4.21 -4.47 23.96
CA LEU A 279 4.69 -3.75 22.78
C LEU A 279 3.98 -4.22 21.50
N LEU A 280 3.73 -5.52 21.37
CA LEU A 280 2.99 -6.08 20.24
C LEU A 280 1.58 -5.50 20.12
N LEU A 281 0.84 -5.44 21.25
CA LEU A 281 -0.51 -4.87 21.34
C LEU A 281 -0.53 -3.36 21.04
N LEU A 282 0.47 -2.64 21.52
CA LEU A 282 0.64 -1.21 21.25
C LEU A 282 0.88 -0.92 19.76
N LEU A 283 1.65 -1.77 19.10
CA LEU A 283 1.96 -1.57 17.69
C LEU A 283 0.78 -1.90 16.78
N ASN A 284 -0.01 -2.92 17.06
CA ASN A 284 -1.16 -3.27 16.23
C ASN A 284 -2.25 -4.01 17.00
N MET A 285 -3.50 -3.53 16.94
CA MET A 285 -4.64 -4.13 17.65
C MET A 285 -5.04 -5.51 17.11
N GLY A 286 -4.73 -5.84 15.86
CA GLY A 286 -4.91 -7.19 15.32
C GLY A 286 -4.16 -8.24 16.16
N SER A 287 -3.12 -7.84 16.89
CA SER A 287 -2.40 -8.75 17.80
C SER A 287 -3.20 -9.17 19.04
N LEU A 288 -4.39 -8.62 19.28
CA LEU A 288 -5.34 -9.17 20.26
C LEU A 288 -5.63 -10.65 19.99
N ILE A 289 -5.54 -11.10 18.74
CA ILE A 289 -5.70 -12.50 18.38
C ILE A 289 -4.62 -13.42 18.99
N MET A 290 -3.50 -12.85 19.46
CA MET A 290 -2.42 -13.56 20.15
C MET A 290 -2.61 -13.63 21.68
N ILE A 291 -3.70 -13.07 22.23
CA ILE A 291 -4.02 -13.21 23.65
C ILE A 291 -4.08 -14.70 24.08
N PRO A 292 -4.73 -15.62 23.34
CA PRO A 292 -4.76 -17.02 23.71
C PRO A 292 -3.36 -17.65 23.80
N SER A 293 -2.45 -17.33 22.89
CA SER A 293 -1.07 -17.86 22.95
C SER A 293 -0.28 -17.30 24.11
N PHE A 294 -0.49 -16.02 24.45
CA PHE A 294 0.11 -15.43 25.65
C PHE A 294 -0.46 -16.03 26.93
N PHE A 295 -1.76 -16.32 26.96
CA PHE A 295 -2.40 -16.98 28.10
C PHE A 295 -1.88 -18.41 28.29
N VAL A 296 -1.70 -19.17 27.20
CA VAL A 296 -1.04 -20.49 27.24
C VAL A 296 0.39 -20.38 27.76
N PHE A 297 1.17 -19.42 27.27
CA PHE A 297 2.50 -19.14 27.81
C PHE A 297 2.43 -18.88 29.32
N TRP A 298 1.54 -17.99 29.76
CA TRP A 298 1.38 -17.63 31.17
C TRP A 298 1.00 -18.84 32.04
N ILE A 299 0.09 -19.70 31.58
CA ILE A 299 -0.24 -20.97 32.26
C ILE A 299 1.00 -21.86 32.38
N LEU A 300 1.77 -22.03 31.30
CA LEU A 300 2.98 -22.86 31.31
C LEU A 300 4.02 -22.30 32.30
N VAL A 301 4.16 -20.98 32.39
CA VAL A 301 5.00 -20.34 33.41
C VAL A 301 4.43 -20.58 34.80
N PHE A 302 3.11 -20.43 35.01
CA PHE A 302 2.47 -20.65 36.30
C PHE A 302 2.68 -22.07 36.82
N LEU A 303 2.61 -23.06 35.93
CA LEU A 303 2.88 -24.47 36.24
C LEU A 303 4.34 -24.72 36.63
N LYS A 304 5.29 -23.93 36.10
CA LYS A 304 6.72 -24.02 36.44
C LYS A 304 7.10 -23.19 37.68
N ARG A 305 6.67 -21.92 37.74
CA ARG A 305 7.09 -20.88 38.69
C ARG A 305 5.95 -19.88 38.98
N LYS A 306 5.18 -20.15 40.04
CA LYS A 306 3.98 -19.37 40.41
C LYS A 306 4.23 -17.88 40.67
N THR A 307 5.29 -17.53 41.40
CA THR A 307 5.61 -16.14 41.75
C THR A 307 5.97 -15.31 40.54
N GLU A 308 6.82 -15.84 39.66
CA GLU A 308 7.19 -15.18 38.40
C GLU A 308 5.96 -15.04 37.48
N ALA A 309 5.09 -16.05 37.42
CA ALA A 309 3.81 -15.95 36.69
C ALA A 309 2.91 -14.82 37.22
N LEU A 310 2.80 -14.64 38.53
CA LEU A 310 2.00 -13.54 39.11
C LEU A 310 2.57 -12.16 38.72
N ILE A 311 3.88 -11.98 38.86
CA ILE A 311 4.56 -10.72 38.50
C ILE A 311 4.37 -10.40 37.02
N THR A 312 4.58 -11.39 36.16
CA THR A 312 4.45 -11.22 34.70
C THR A 312 3.03 -10.90 34.27
N GLY A 313 2.04 -11.56 34.87
CA GLY A 313 0.63 -11.27 34.64
C GLY A 313 0.29 -9.82 35.01
N VAL A 314 0.68 -9.39 36.22
CA VAL A 314 0.43 -8.02 36.69
C VAL A 314 1.12 -6.98 35.79
N ILE A 315 2.41 -7.15 35.48
CA ILE A 315 3.15 -6.21 34.62
C ILE A 315 2.51 -6.12 33.24
N SER A 316 2.12 -7.25 32.65
CA SER A 316 1.52 -7.26 31.31
C SER A 316 0.17 -6.55 31.28
N ILE A 317 -0.67 -6.76 32.31
CA ILE A 317 -1.96 -6.07 32.46
C ILE A 317 -1.74 -4.56 32.66
N VAL A 318 -0.80 -4.18 33.52
CA VAL A 318 -0.49 -2.76 33.77
C VAL A 318 0.01 -2.09 32.50
N LEU A 319 0.97 -2.69 31.79
CA LEU A 319 1.50 -2.14 30.54
C LEU A 319 0.42 -2.03 29.45
N LEU A 320 -0.48 -3.02 29.37
CA LEU A 320 -1.63 -2.95 28.47
C LEU A 320 -2.55 -1.78 28.82
N LEU A 321 -2.94 -1.64 30.10
CA LEU A 321 -3.81 -0.56 30.55
C LEU A 321 -3.17 0.81 30.34
N VAL A 322 -1.87 0.96 30.67
CA VAL A 322 -1.12 2.20 30.40
C VAL A 322 -1.10 2.48 28.91
N GLY A 323 -0.87 1.47 28.07
CA GLY A 323 -0.86 1.62 26.63
C GLY A 323 -2.19 2.08 26.05
N LEU A 324 -3.29 1.47 26.51
CA LEU A 324 -4.64 1.83 26.08
C LEU A 324 -5.03 3.25 26.51
N VAL A 325 -4.68 3.64 27.75
CA VAL A 325 -4.93 4.99 28.28
C VAL A 325 -4.08 6.04 27.56
N ALA A 326 -2.79 5.77 27.34
CA ALA A 326 -1.88 6.71 26.69
C ALA A 326 -2.25 7.00 25.23
N LEU A 327 -2.98 6.08 24.58
CA LEU A 327 -3.40 6.19 23.19
C LEU A 327 -4.86 6.64 23.02
N ASP A 328 -5.57 6.91 24.12
CA ASP A 328 -7.00 7.26 24.13
C ASP A 328 -7.89 6.24 23.38
N VAL A 329 -7.50 4.96 23.44
CA VAL A 329 -8.20 3.89 22.71
C VAL A 329 -9.15 3.18 23.65
N SER A 330 -10.45 3.26 23.36
CA SER A 330 -11.47 2.40 23.97
C SER A 330 -11.47 1.04 23.27
N PRO A 331 -11.00 -0.05 23.92
CA PRO A 331 -11.00 -1.38 23.31
C PRO A 331 -12.40 -1.85 22.97
N MET A 332 -13.39 -1.44 23.76
CA MET A 332 -14.80 -1.76 23.53
C MET A 332 -15.33 -1.05 22.29
N ASN A 333 -15.01 0.24 22.09
CA ASN A 333 -15.43 0.95 20.88
C ASN A 333 -14.73 0.39 19.65
N PHE A 334 -13.44 0.04 19.73
CA PHE A 334 -12.72 -0.61 18.64
C PHE A 334 -13.31 -1.98 18.31
N PHE A 335 -13.53 -2.84 19.31
CA PHE A 335 -14.13 -4.16 19.14
C PHE A 335 -15.54 -4.06 18.55
N LEU A 336 -16.39 -3.18 19.09
CA LEU A 336 -17.71 -2.92 18.54
C LEU A 336 -17.57 -2.42 17.11
N LYS A 337 -16.77 -1.40 16.80
CA LYS A 337 -16.63 -0.91 15.41
C LYS A 337 -16.15 -1.99 14.42
N THR A 338 -15.17 -2.80 14.80
CA THR A 338 -14.66 -3.90 13.95
C THR A 338 -15.65 -5.08 13.80
N THR A 339 -16.61 -5.23 14.71
CA THR A 339 -17.57 -6.37 14.73
C THR A 339 -19.04 -5.98 14.53
N SER A 340 -19.40 -4.72 14.71
CA SER A 340 -20.76 -4.17 14.87
C SER A 340 -21.11 -3.08 13.87
N ASP A 341 -20.14 -2.47 13.16
CA ASP A 341 -20.51 -1.81 11.91
C ASP A 341 -21.15 -2.90 11.06
N ALA A 342 -22.41 -2.69 10.67
CA ALA A 342 -23.32 -3.64 10.04
C ALA A 342 -22.84 -4.18 8.67
N GLU A 343 -21.54 -4.05 8.39
CA GLU A 343 -20.82 -4.47 7.20
C GLU A 343 -19.58 -5.34 7.47
N GLY A 344 -19.30 -5.77 8.72
CA GLY A 344 -18.32 -6.84 9.03
C GLY A 344 -17.01 -6.81 8.24
N LYS A 345 -16.44 -5.62 7.97
CA LYS A 345 -15.49 -5.38 6.86
C LYS A 345 -14.24 -6.26 6.91
N HIS A 346 -13.81 -6.62 8.13
CA HIS A 346 -12.56 -7.32 8.37
C HIS A 346 -12.64 -8.85 8.40
N PHE A 347 -13.82 -9.40 8.74
CA PHE A 347 -13.99 -10.84 8.91
C PHE A 347 -15.11 -11.34 8.01
N LEU A 348 -14.87 -12.46 7.35
CA LEU A 348 -15.88 -13.06 6.48
C LEU A 348 -17.05 -13.58 7.29
N SER A 349 -18.24 -13.43 6.71
CA SER A 349 -19.45 -14.09 7.18
C SER A 349 -19.31 -15.61 7.05
N LEU A 350 -19.92 -16.36 7.97
CA LEU A 350 -19.78 -17.82 7.98
C LEU A 350 -20.33 -18.48 6.70
N PHE A 351 -21.54 -18.10 6.25
CA PHE A 351 -22.29 -18.86 5.24
C PHE A 351 -22.91 -18.03 4.11
N SER A 352 -23.16 -16.73 4.31
CA SER A 352 -23.93 -15.91 3.38
C SER A 352 -23.17 -14.67 2.95
N VAL A 353 -23.19 -14.36 1.65
CA VAL A 353 -22.59 -13.14 1.13
C VAL A 353 -23.65 -12.04 1.17
N PRO A 354 -23.49 -10.99 1.98
CA PRO A 354 -24.35 -9.81 1.84
C PRO A 354 -24.08 -9.22 0.45
N SER A 355 -25.15 -8.97 -0.31
CA SER A 355 -25.15 -8.73 -1.78
C SER A 355 -24.22 -7.63 -2.35
N ARG A 356 -23.46 -6.91 -1.52
CA ARG A 356 -22.56 -5.82 -1.93
C ARG A 356 -21.23 -5.75 -1.18
N LEU A 357 -20.99 -6.60 -0.18
CA LEU A 357 -19.86 -6.43 0.74
C LEU A 357 -18.64 -7.26 0.38
N PHE A 358 -18.82 -8.53 0.05
CA PHE A 358 -17.75 -9.49 -0.22
C PHE A 358 -18.09 -10.32 -1.46
N SER A 359 -17.12 -10.98 -2.11
CA SER A 359 -17.42 -11.95 -3.17
C SER A 359 -17.84 -13.31 -2.65
N TYR A 360 -17.35 -13.69 -1.46
CA TYR A 360 -17.48 -15.05 -0.96
C TYR A 360 -17.55 -15.11 0.57
N PRO A 361 -18.20 -16.14 1.16
CA PRO A 361 -18.21 -16.36 2.60
C PRO A 361 -16.97 -17.14 3.06
N LEU A 362 -16.79 -17.25 4.37
CA LEU A 362 -15.72 -17.99 5.05
C LEU A 362 -15.56 -19.41 4.52
N PHE A 363 -16.65 -20.18 4.46
CA PHE A 363 -16.62 -21.58 4.01
C PHE A 363 -16.90 -21.69 2.51
N SER A 364 -16.03 -21.09 1.69
CA SER A 364 -16.12 -21.13 0.24
C SER A 364 -14.84 -21.65 -0.41
N PHE A 365 -14.98 -22.11 -1.66
CA PHE A 365 -13.83 -22.51 -2.47
C PHE A 365 -12.92 -21.32 -2.78
N ALA A 366 -13.49 -20.14 -3.05
CA ALA A 366 -12.77 -18.89 -3.27
C ALA A 366 -11.89 -18.53 -2.07
N HIS A 367 -12.45 -18.54 -0.84
CA HIS A 367 -11.67 -18.28 0.37
C HIS A 367 -10.53 -19.27 0.57
N CYS A 368 -10.79 -20.56 0.30
CA CYS A 368 -9.76 -21.59 0.39
C CYS A 368 -8.59 -21.31 -0.57
N ILE A 369 -8.89 -20.82 -1.77
CA ILE A 369 -7.88 -20.39 -2.74
C ILE A 369 -7.07 -19.21 -2.20
N ASP A 370 -7.69 -18.18 -1.63
CA ASP A 370 -6.96 -17.01 -1.12
C ASP A 370 -6.07 -17.36 0.09
N VAL A 371 -6.56 -18.21 1.00
CA VAL A 371 -5.76 -18.78 2.09
C VAL A 371 -4.55 -19.53 1.54
N LEU A 372 -4.74 -20.37 0.52
CA LEU A 372 -3.64 -21.10 -0.12
C LEU A 372 -2.63 -20.16 -0.79
N ASN A 373 -3.09 -19.13 -1.49
CA ASN A 373 -2.21 -18.14 -2.10
C ASN A 373 -1.40 -17.38 -1.06
N ALA A 374 -2.01 -16.94 0.05
CA ALA A 374 -1.27 -16.29 1.13
C ALA A 374 -0.19 -17.20 1.71
N LEU A 375 -0.48 -18.48 1.94
CA LEU A 375 0.51 -19.44 2.43
C LEU A 375 1.65 -19.65 1.43
N LEU A 376 1.33 -19.80 0.15
CA LEU A 376 2.31 -20.00 -0.92
C LEU A 376 3.19 -18.77 -1.15
N LEU A 377 2.65 -17.57 -0.96
CA LEU A 377 3.38 -16.31 -1.12
C LEU A 377 4.26 -15.99 0.11
N ASN A 378 3.72 -16.19 1.32
CA ASN A 378 4.37 -15.74 2.55
C ASN A 378 5.31 -16.78 3.17
N VAL A 379 4.89 -18.06 3.19
CA VAL A 379 5.54 -19.11 3.99
C VAL A 379 5.53 -20.50 3.29
N PRO A 380 5.79 -20.62 1.98
CA PRO A 380 5.54 -21.86 1.22
C PRO A 380 6.31 -23.07 1.76
N PHE A 381 7.54 -22.86 2.22
CA PHE A 381 8.41 -23.95 2.68
C PHE A 381 8.40 -24.15 4.18
N THR A 382 8.25 -23.10 4.99
CA THR A 382 8.12 -23.25 6.44
C THR A 382 6.80 -23.94 6.78
N PHE A 383 5.69 -23.55 6.15
CA PHE A 383 4.43 -24.25 6.30
C PHE A 383 4.52 -25.74 5.93
N ALA A 384 5.18 -26.06 4.81
CA ALA A 384 5.41 -27.44 4.40
C ALA A 384 6.31 -28.22 5.38
N ILE A 385 7.39 -27.61 5.88
CA ILE A 385 8.23 -28.21 6.92
C ILE A 385 7.38 -28.57 8.14
N ALA A 386 6.56 -27.65 8.65
CA ALA A 386 5.71 -27.89 9.81
C ALA A 386 4.75 -29.06 9.61
N ILE A 387 4.01 -29.08 8.49
CA ILE A 387 3.06 -30.17 8.19
C ILE A 387 3.77 -31.50 8.01
N VAL A 388 4.79 -31.55 7.14
CA VAL A 388 5.49 -32.79 6.82
C VAL A 388 6.19 -33.35 8.05
N PHE A 389 6.71 -32.48 8.92
CA PHE A 389 7.29 -32.89 10.19
C PHE A 389 6.25 -33.52 11.11
N ILE A 390 5.13 -32.84 11.37
CA ILE A 390 4.07 -33.36 12.25
C ILE A 390 3.59 -34.72 11.74
N VAL A 391 3.32 -34.84 10.44
CA VAL A 391 2.88 -36.11 9.84
C VAL A 391 3.94 -37.21 9.97
N SER A 392 5.22 -36.88 9.75
CA SER A 392 6.33 -37.85 9.76
C SER A 392 6.70 -38.31 11.17
N PHE A 393 6.58 -37.42 12.17
CA PHE A 393 7.09 -37.62 13.53
C PHE A 393 6.00 -37.63 14.61
N ARG A 394 4.70 -37.60 14.29
CA ARG A 394 3.59 -37.52 15.27
C ARG A 394 3.69 -38.46 16.48
N LYS A 395 4.26 -39.66 16.31
CA LYS A 395 4.41 -40.67 17.37
C LYS A 395 5.63 -40.43 18.26
N ASN A 396 6.60 -39.64 17.78
CA ASN A 396 7.88 -39.36 18.43
C ASN A 396 7.90 -38.00 19.14
N ILE A 397 6.92 -37.13 18.86
CA ILE A 397 6.81 -35.80 19.44
C ILE A 397 6.39 -35.91 20.92
N GLU A 398 7.15 -35.26 21.79
CA GLU A 398 6.76 -34.99 23.17
C GLU A 398 5.74 -33.86 23.20
N TRP A 399 4.46 -34.20 23.09
CA TRP A 399 3.35 -33.24 23.10
C TRP A 399 3.26 -32.38 24.37
N ASN A 400 3.92 -32.79 25.46
CA ASN A 400 3.97 -32.05 26.72
C ASN A 400 5.08 -30.98 26.79
N ASN A 401 5.92 -30.85 25.75
CA ASN A 401 6.97 -29.85 25.74
C ASN A 401 6.39 -28.43 25.76
N SER A 402 6.78 -27.60 26.73
CA SER A 402 6.19 -26.27 26.93
C SER A 402 6.38 -25.34 25.72
N VAL A 403 7.55 -25.36 25.07
CA VAL A 403 7.80 -24.54 23.87
C VAL A 403 6.94 -25.00 22.71
N PHE A 404 6.82 -26.32 22.53
CA PHE A 404 5.96 -26.90 21.50
C PHE A 404 4.49 -26.48 21.68
N ILE A 405 3.94 -26.63 22.89
CA ILE A 405 2.56 -26.23 23.22
C ILE A 405 2.35 -24.73 22.93
N PHE A 406 3.28 -23.88 23.38
CA PHE A 406 3.21 -22.44 23.14
C PHE A 406 3.22 -22.11 21.64
N LEU A 407 4.18 -22.62 20.87
CA LEU A 407 4.28 -22.33 19.44
C LEU A 407 3.08 -22.86 18.65
N VAL A 408 2.55 -24.04 19.00
CA VAL A 408 1.31 -24.55 18.40
C VAL A 408 0.13 -23.65 18.73
N SER A 409 0.04 -23.11 19.95
CA SER A 409 -1.03 -22.14 20.30
C SER A 409 -0.91 -20.84 19.50
N ALA A 410 0.30 -20.32 19.29
CA ALA A 410 0.54 -19.13 18.49
C ALA A 410 0.24 -19.36 16.99
N ILE A 411 0.57 -20.54 16.46
CA ILE A 411 0.14 -20.96 15.11
C ILE A 411 -1.38 -21.02 15.03
N GLY A 412 -2.05 -21.57 16.05
CA GLY A 412 -3.51 -21.62 16.12
C GLY A 412 -4.13 -20.22 16.02
N CYS A 413 -3.59 -19.25 16.76
CA CYS A 413 -3.98 -17.84 16.66
C CYS A 413 -3.79 -17.26 15.25
N GLY A 414 -2.61 -17.47 14.65
CA GLY A 414 -2.31 -16.97 13.31
C GLY A 414 -3.14 -17.61 12.20
N LEU A 415 -3.37 -18.92 12.27
CA LEU A 415 -4.23 -19.64 11.32
C LEU A 415 -5.70 -19.32 11.52
N PHE A 416 -6.14 -19.03 12.76
CA PHE A 416 -7.48 -18.53 13.01
C PHE A 416 -7.67 -17.16 12.34
N PHE A 417 -6.70 -16.25 12.48
CA PHE A 417 -6.72 -14.97 11.77
C PHE A 417 -6.79 -15.15 10.25
N LEU A 418 -5.84 -15.90 9.67
CA LEU A 418 -5.81 -16.20 8.23
C LEU A 418 -7.12 -16.86 7.76
N GLY A 419 -7.66 -17.75 8.58
CA GLY A 419 -8.88 -18.48 8.28
C GLY A 419 -10.11 -17.60 8.27
N THR A 420 -10.14 -16.49 9.00
CA THR A 420 -11.31 -15.62 9.21
C THR A 420 -11.23 -14.27 8.52
N ILE A 421 -10.03 -13.81 8.17
CA ILE A 421 -9.83 -12.51 7.55
C ILE A 421 -10.44 -12.46 6.16
N ASN A 422 -10.98 -11.30 5.84
CA ASN A 422 -11.39 -10.94 4.51
C ASN A 422 -10.18 -10.48 3.67
N PHE A 423 -9.81 -11.25 2.65
CA PHE A 423 -8.72 -10.89 1.72
C PHE A 423 -9.06 -9.75 0.76
N GLU A 424 -10.34 -9.37 0.71
CA GLU A 424 -10.82 -8.17 0.02
C GLU A 424 -10.59 -6.88 0.84
N LEU A 425 -10.05 -6.99 2.05
CA LEU A 425 -9.56 -5.83 2.81
C LEU A 425 -8.45 -5.10 2.04
N GLY A 426 -8.41 -3.79 2.25
CA GLY A 426 -7.44 -2.88 1.64
C GLY A 426 -7.45 -2.82 0.11
N MET A 427 -6.28 -2.73 -0.53
CA MET A 427 -6.14 -3.05 -1.96
C MET A 427 -5.95 -4.57 -2.16
N ALA A 428 -6.52 -5.09 -3.25
CA ALA A 428 -6.52 -6.48 -3.72
C ALA A 428 -5.54 -7.45 -3.00
N ARG A 429 -6.07 -8.29 -2.10
CA ARG A 429 -5.34 -9.44 -1.49
C ARG A 429 -4.17 -8.99 -0.61
N ASP A 430 -4.55 -8.32 0.47
CA ASP A 430 -3.72 -7.72 1.52
C ASP A 430 -2.83 -8.75 2.22
N TRP A 431 -1.61 -8.95 1.70
CA TRP A 431 -0.72 -10.05 2.08
C TRP A 431 0.19 -9.70 3.27
N ASP A 432 0.34 -8.42 3.56
CA ASP A 432 1.32 -7.83 4.48
C ASP A 432 0.96 -8.03 5.95
N VAL A 433 -0.26 -7.72 6.37
CA VAL A 433 -0.74 -8.02 7.72
C VAL A 433 -0.75 -9.54 7.95
N ILE A 434 -1.14 -10.29 6.92
CA ILE A 434 -1.18 -11.76 6.93
C ILE A 434 0.20 -12.35 7.19
N TYR A 435 1.25 -11.80 6.57
CA TYR A 435 2.63 -12.25 6.80
C TYR A 435 2.97 -12.27 8.29
N VAL A 436 2.60 -11.22 9.04
CA VAL A 436 2.94 -11.10 10.46
C VAL A 436 2.29 -12.23 11.26
N PHE A 437 1.05 -12.61 10.93
CA PHE A 437 0.34 -13.72 11.56
C PHE A 437 0.81 -15.11 11.11
N LEU A 438 1.63 -15.19 10.06
CA LEU A 438 2.29 -16.41 9.61
C LEU A 438 3.72 -16.57 10.17
N LEU A 439 4.29 -15.57 10.83
CA LEU A 439 5.58 -15.67 11.54
C LEU A 439 5.64 -16.79 12.60
N PRO A 440 4.56 -17.11 13.37
CA PRO A 440 4.54 -18.27 14.24
C PRO A 440 4.84 -19.59 13.52
N VAL A 441 4.33 -19.77 12.30
CA VAL A 441 4.60 -20.97 11.48
C VAL A 441 6.08 -21.03 11.11
N SER A 442 6.66 -19.90 10.71
CA SER A 442 8.08 -19.80 10.37
C SER A 442 8.99 -20.10 11.55
N LEU A 443 8.72 -19.54 12.74
CA LEU A 443 9.49 -19.83 13.95
C LEU A 443 9.30 -21.26 14.47
N PHE A 444 8.08 -21.80 14.38
CA PHE A 444 7.84 -23.21 14.70
C PHE A 444 8.62 -24.15 13.79
N SER A 445 8.68 -23.86 12.49
CA SER A 445 9.48 -24.64 11.55
C SER A 445 10.96 -24.67 11.94
N LEU A 446 11.48 -23.55 12.46
CA LEU A 446 12.84 -23.53 13.00
C LEU A 446 12.98 -24.37 14.26
N PHE A 447 12.05 -24.26 15.19
CA PHE A 447 12.01 -25.10 16.39
C PHE A 447 12.08 -26.58 16.02
N LEU A 448 11.34 -27.00 14.99
CA LEU A 448 11.37 -28.37 14.49
C LEU A 448 12.71 -28.73 13.84
N LEU A 449 13.26 -27.85 13.00
CA LEU A 449 14.55 -28.07 12.34
C LEU A 449 15.71 -28.20 13.34
N ARG A 450 15.64 -27.58 14.52
CA ARG A 450 16.69 -27.64 15.55
C ARG A 450 17.16 -29.06 15.88
N GLU A 451 16.24 -30.02 15.93
CA GLU A 451 16.54 -31.41 16.29
C GLU A 451 16.98 -32.27 15.10
N ILE A 452 16.69 -31.84 13.87
CA ILE A 452 16.85 -32.67 12.68
C ILE A 452 17.66 -32.02 11.56
N TRP A 453 18.17 -30.80 11.68
CA TRP A 453 18.83 -30.13 10.55
C TRP A 453 20.14 -30.80 10.10
N LYS A 454 20.86 -31.48 11.01
CA LYS A 454 22.15 -32.10 10.71
C LYS A 454 22.02 -33.16 9.61
N GLY A 455 22.88 -33.04 8.59
CA GLY A 455 22.87 -33.90 7.40
C GLY A 455 21.81 -33.52 6.34
N ARG A 456 21.06 -32.42 6.56
CA ARG A 456 20.02 -31.91 5.63
C ARG A 456 20.38 -30.58 5.01
N GLU A 457 21.63 -30.15 5.12
CA GLU A 457 22.08 -28.83 4.67
C GLU A 457 21.83 -28.64 3.17
N LYS A 458 21.96 -29.71 2.37
CA LYS A 458 21.63 -29.71 0.93
C LYS A 458 20.14 -29.49 0.65
N LEU A 459 19.26 -30.10 1.45
CA LEU A 459 17.81 -29.88 1.34
C LEU A 459 17.45 -28.46 1.76
N LEU A 460 17.99 -27.99 2.88
CA LEU A 460 17.82 -26.61 3.35
C LEU A 460 18.33 -25.61 2.31
N PHE A 461 19.46 -25.87 1.68
CA PHE A 461 20.00 -25.07 0.57
C PHE A 461 19.03 -24.99 -0.61
N SER A 462 18.34 -26.10 -0.92
CA SER A 462 17.34 -26.13 -1.99
C SER A 462 16.12 -25.28 -1.63
N LEU A 463 15.58 -25.46 -0.42
CA LEU A 463 14.43 -24.71 0.08
C LEU A 463 14.72 -23.20 0.10
N VAL A 464 15.86 -22.80 0.67
CA VAL A 464 16.28 -21.41 0.75
C VAL A 464 16.55 -20.82 -0.63
N GLY A 465 17.23 -21.56 -1.51
CA GLY A 465 17.52 -21.12 -2.86
C GLY A 465 16.27 -20.80 -3.66
N ILE A 466 15.25 -21.67 -3.60
CA ILE A 466 13.97 -21.42 -4.27
C ILE A 466 13.20 -20.28 -3.62
N SER A 467 13.20 -20.17 -2.29
CA SER A 467 12.60 -19.01 -1.61
C SER A 467 13.26 -17.70 -2.01
N LEU A 468 14.59 -17.66 -2.12
CA LEU A 468 15.34 -16.48 -2.57
C LEU A 468 15.00 -16.11 -4.01
N LEU A 469 14.91 -17.11 -4.90
CA LEU A 469 14.48 -16.89 -6.29
C LEU A 469 13.06 -16.30 -6.34
N GLN A 470 12.14 -16.77 -5.48
CA GLN A 470 10.79 -16.21 -5.38
C GLN A 470 10.79 -14.79 -4.81
N LEU A 471 11.61 -14.52 -3.78
CA LEU A 471 11.76 -13.18 -3.22
C LEU A 471 12.28 -12.18 -4.26
N ILE A 472 13.27 -12.56 -5.09
CA ILE A 472 13.80 -11.70 -6.15
C ILE A 472 12.69 -11.30 -7.13
N VAL A 473 11.85 -12.25 -7.52
CA VAL A 473 10.68 -11.99 -8.38
C VAL A 473 9.72 -11.04 -7.69
N TRP A 474 9.40 -11.29 -6.43
CA TRP A 474 8.46 -10.48 -5.65
C TRP A 474 8.94 -9.04 -5.42
N VAL A 475 10.21 -8.85 -5.06
CA VAL A 475 10.84 -7.52 -4.92
C VAL A 475 10.90 -6.83 -6.28
N GLY A 476 11.35 -7.53 -7.32
CA GLY A 476 11.49 -6.96 -8.66
C GLY A 476 10.15 -6.57 -9.31
N LEU A 477 9.06 -7.25 -8.96
CA LEU A 477 7.70 -6.89 -9.34
C LEU A 477 7.31 -5.55 -8.71
N ASN A 478 7.47 -5.43 -7.39
CA ASN A 478 7.00 -4.28 -6.60
C ASN A 478 7.97 -3.08 -6.63
N HIS A 479 9.19 -3.28 -7.13
CA HIS A 479 10.11 -2.20 -7.51
C HIS A 479 9.70 -1.51 -8.82
N SER A 480 8.93 -2.19 -9.68
CA SER A 480 8.49 -1.68 -10.97
C SER A 480 7.01 -1.26 -10.91
N GLU A 481 6.76 0.03 -11.12
CA GLU A 481 5.42 0.58 -11.19
C GLU A 481 4.59 -0.09 -12.30
N GLU A 482 5.17 -0.25 -13.50
CA GLU A 482 4.52 -0.88 -14.65
C GLU A 482 4.10 -2.33 -14.38
N LYS A 483 5.01 -3.15 -13.84
CA LYS A 483 4.68 -4.57 -13.54
C LYS A 483 3.66 -4.68 -12.42
N SER A 484 3.75 -3.78 -11.43
CA SER A 484 2.76 -3.71 -10.33
C SER A 484 1.36 -3.38 -10.87
N LEU A 485 1.27 -2.41 -11.79
CA LEU A 485 0.04 -2.09 -12.50
C LEU A 485 -0.48 -3.28 -13.31
N GLN A 486 0.38 -3.95 -14.09
CA GLN A 486 -0.01 -5.13 -14.86
C GLN A 486 -0.56 -6.26 -13.97
N ARG A 487 0.04 -6.49 -12.80
CA ARG A 487 -0.51 -7.42 -11.80
C ARG A 487 -1.87 -6.94 -11.32
N PHE A 488 -1.98 -5.68 -10.93
CA PHE A 488 -3.22 -5.12 -10.38
C PHE A 488 -4.39 -5.22 -11.34
N LEU A 489 -4.16 -4.92 -12.62
CA LEU A 489 -5.15 -5.08 -13.70
C LEU A 489 -5.64 -6.53 -13.88
N LYS A 490 -4.85 -7.51 -13.42
CA LYS A 490 -5.14 -8.95 -13.46
C LYS A 490 -5.77 -9.45 -12.15
N LEU A 491 -6.18 -8.58 -11.23
CA LEU A 491 -6.89 -8.96 -10.00
C LEU A 491 -8.39 -8.63 -10.08
N ASP A 492 -8.86 -8.06 -11.19
CA ASP A 492 -10.25 -7.63 -11.41
C ASP A 492 -11.18 -8.81 -11.81
N ASP A 493 -11.22 -9.85 -10.98
CA ASP A 493 -12.06 -11.03 -11.18
C ASP A 493 -13.32 -10.95 -10.29
N PRO A 494 -14.54 -10.91 -10.84
CA PRO A 494 -15.77 -10.93 -10.06
C PRO A 494 -15.95 -12.13 -9.13
N PHE A 495 -15.24 -13.23 -9.37
CA PHE A 495 -15.21 -14.41 -8.49
C PHE A 495 -14.45 -14.16 -7.19
N LEU A 496 -13.44 -13.28 -7.20
CA LEU A 496 -12.51 -13.06 -6.08
C LEU A 496 -12.46 -11.61 -5.57
N ALA A 497 -13.09 -10.68 -6.26
CA ALA A 497 -13.11 -9.27 -5.91
C ALA A 497 -14.55 -8.75 -5.95
N GLY A 498 -15.09 -8.33 -4.80
CA GLY A 498 -16.48 -7.94 -4.66
C GLY A 498 -16.76 -6.61 -5.36
N VAL A 499 -18.04 -6.20 -5.41
CA VAL A 499 -18.42 -4.93 -6.06
C VAL A 499 -17.66 -3.74 -5.44
N ARG A 500 -17.55 -3.71 -4.12
CA ARG A 500 -16.81 -2.67 -3.38
C ARG A 500 -15.31 -2.68 -3.68
N VAL A 501 -14.69 -3.85 -3.80
CA VAL A 501 -13.27 -3.97 -4.13
C VAL A 501 -13.00 -3.49 -5.54
N ARG A 502 -13.81 -3.93 -6.51
CA ARG A 502 -13.68 -3.49 -7.90
C ARG A 502 -13.95 -1.99 -8.04
N GLN A 503 -14.89 -1.45 -7.27
CA GLN A 503 -15.08 0.00 -7.14
C GLN A 503 -13.77 0.70 -6.70
N ASN A 504 -13.13 0.22 -5.63
CA ASN A 504 -11.85 0.76 -5.19
C ASN A 504 -10.76 0.60 -6.27
N PHE A 505 -10.71 -0.53 -6.98
CA PHE A 505 -9.76 -0.72 -8.09
C PHE A 505 -9.93 0.31 -9.18
N TYR A 506 -11.15 0.50 -9.66
CA TYR A 506 -11.43 1.44 -10.74
C TYR A 506 -11.15 2.88 -10.32
N TYR A 507 -11.39 3.21 -9.06
CA TYR A 507 -11.05 4.52 -8.50
C TYR A 507 -9.54 4.77 -8.46
N GLU A 508 -8.73 3.80 -8.00
CA GLU A 508 -7.28 3.95 -7.99
C GLU A 508 -6.70 3.97 -9.40
N LEU A 509 -7.25 3.18 -10.33
CA LEU A 509 -6.84 3.18 -11.74
C LEU A 509 -7.16 4.52 -12.43
N GLU A 510 -8.37 5.07 -12.25
CA GLU A 510 -8.70 6.42 -12.73
C GLU A 510 -7.64 7.42 -12.28
N ARG A 511 -7.37 7.49 -10.97
CA ARG A 511 -6.44 8.46 -10.40
C ARG A 511 -5.03 8.30 -10.94
N TYR A 512 -4.59 7.05 -11.07
CA TYR A 512 -3.32 6.73 -11.67
C TYR A 512 -3.20 7.30 -13.10
N TYR A 513 -4.17 6.99 -13.95
CA TYR A 513 -4.16 7.44 -15.34
C TYR A 513 -4.32 8.97 -15.46
N PHE A 514 -5.08 9.59 -14.56
CA PHE A 514 -5.14 11.05 -14.45
C PHE A 514 -3.76 11.66 -14.17
N GLN A 515 -3.01 11.12 -13.20
CA GLN A 515 -1.65 11.59 -12.89
C GLN A 515 -0.68 11.37 -14.05
N LYS A 516 -0.82 10.27 -14.80
CA LYS A 516 -0.07 10.01 -16.03
C LYS A 516 -0.53 10.83 -17.23
N LYS A 517 -1.60 11.62 -17.10
CA LYS A 517 -2.24 12.39 -18.18
C LYS A 517 -2.76 11.52 -19.32
N ASP A 518 -3.04 10.24 -19.03
CA ASP A 518 -3.69 9.31 -19.94
C ASP A 518 -5.20 9.38 -19.71
N TYR A 519 -5.81 10.39 -20.31
CA TYR A 519 -7.23 10.68 -20.11
C TYR A 519 -8.14 9.64 -20.78
N GLU A 520 -7.67 8.88 -21.77
CA GLU A 520 -8.45 7.81 -22.40
C GLU A 520 -8.69 6.65 -21.43
N ASN A 521 -7.62 6.15 -20.80
CA ASN A 521 -7.76 5.12 -19.78
C ASN A 521 -8.46 5.67 -18.54
N GLN A 522 -8.23 6.94 -18.17
CA GLN A 522 -8.98 7.56 -17.07
C GLN A 522 -10.51 7.47 -17.30
N VAL A 523 -10.99 7.88 -18.48
CA VAL A 523 -12.43 7.80 -18.83
C VAL A 523 -12.92 6.36 -18.75
N ARG A 524 -12.17 5.40 -19.29
CA ARG A 524 -12.53 3.98 -19.23
C ARG A 524 -12.75 3.51 -17.79
N TYR A 525 -11.83 3.82 -16.88
CA TYR A 525 -11.95 3.39 -15.48
C TYR A 525 -13.00 4.19 -14.70
N LEU A 526 -13.25 5.47 -15.03
CA LEU A 526 -14.40 6.22 -14.50
C LEU A 526 -15.73 5.57 -14.89
N GLN A 527 -15.87 5.13 -16.14
CA GLN A 527 -17.07 4.44 -16.59
C GLN A 527 -17.27 3.10 -15.88
N LEU A 528 -16.20 2.34 -15.64
CA LEU A 528 -16.27 1.11 -14.85
C LEU A 528 -16.63 1.39 -13.39
N TYR A 529 -16.02 2.42 -12.78
CA TYR A 529 -16.35 2.88 -11.44
C TYR A 529 -17.84 3.21 -11.31
N MET A 530 -18.39 4.00 -12.24
CA MET A 530 -19.80 4.38 -12.29
C MET A 530 -20.76 3.21 -12.52
N LYS A 531 -20.30 2.08 -13.08
CA LYS A 531 -21.12 0.86 -13.17
C LYS A 531 -21.23 0.13 -11.82
N THR A 532 -20.26 0.32 -10.93
CA THR A 532 -20.23 -0.32 -9.59
C THR A 532 -20.91 0.52 -8.51
N THR A 533 -21.06 1.82 -8.74
CA THR A 533 -21.68 2.78 -7.81
C THR A 533 -22.99 3.33 -8.36
N PRO A 534 -23.85 3.93 -7.52
CA PRO A 534 -24.86 4.85 -8.04
C PRO A 534 -24.12 5.97 -8.80
N ASN A 535 -24.47 6.21 -10.07
CA ASN A 535 -23.97 7.35 -10.84
C ASN A 535 -24.03 8.61 -9.96
N THR A 536 -22.92 9.28 -9.69
CA THR A 536 -22.90 10.53 -8.90
C THR A 536 -22.58 11.72 -9.79
N GLU A 537 -23.06 12.91 -9.40
CA GLU A 537 -22.68 14.17 -10.04
C GLU A 537 -21.14 14.32 -10.16
N THR A 538 -20.43 13.95 -9.09
CA THR A 538 -18.96 14.05 -9.01
C THR A 538 -18.23 13.17 -10.03
N ALA A 539 -18.76 11.99 -10.32
CA ALA A 539 -18.16 11.09 -11.31
C ALA A 539 -18.34 11.63 -12.73
N TRP A 540 -19.54 12.13 -13.07
CA TRP A 540 -19.79 12.76 -14.38
C TRP A 540 -18.97 14.03 -14.61
N ARG A 541 -18.77 14.84 -13.57
CA ARG A 541 -17.84 15.99 -13.62
C ARG A 541 -16.42 15.57 -13.98
N LYS A 542 -15.91 14.48 -13.39
CA LYS A 542 -14.58 13.95 -13.72
C LYS A 542 -14.49 13.43 -15.14
N VAL A 543 -15.55 12.77 -15.65
CA VAL A 543 -15.61 12.31 -17.05
C VAL A 543 -15.60 13.50 -18.01
N ALA A 544 -16.40 14.53 -17.73
CA ALA A 544 -16.40 15.76 -18.52
C ALA A 544 -15.02 16.43 -18.52
N GLU A 545 -14.34 16.51 -17.38
CA GLU A 545 -12.98 17.07 -17.32
C GLU A 545 -11.99 16.24 -18.14
N ALA A 546 -12.05 14.92 -18.05
CA ALA A 546 -11.18 14.03 -18.81
C ALA A 546 -11.41 14.18 -20.32
N TYR A 547 -12.67 14.25 -20.79
CA TYR A 547 -12.98 14.53 -22.20
C TYR A 547 -12.54 15.92 -22.64
N ARG A 548 -12.64 16.92 -21.75
CA ARG A 548 -12.15 18.28 -22.03
C ARG A 548 -10.64 18.28 -22.26
N LYS A 549 -9.88 17.52 -21.46
CA LYS A 549 -8.44 17.32 -21.68
C LYS A 549 -8.09 16.57 -22.96
N LEU A 550 -8.99 15.72 -23.45
CA LEU A 550 -8.88 15.03 -24.74
C LEU A 550 -9.32 15.89 -25.93
N GLY A 551 -9.91 17.08 -25.71
CA GLY A 551 -10.47 17.91 -26.77
C GLY A 551 -11.76 17.36 -27.40
N LYS A 552 -12.43 16.43 -26.72
CA LYS A 552 -13.65 15.74 -27.17
C LYS A 552 -14.90 16.54 -26.77
N LYS A 553 -15.17 17.62 -27.51
CA LYS A 553 -16.14 18.67 -27.14
C LYS A 553 -17.57 18.14 -26.99
N GLU A 554 -18.02 17.32 -27.92
CA GLU A 554 -19.35 16.70 -27.89
C GLU A 554 -19.52 15.79 -26.67
N GLU A 555 -18.51 14.98 -26.34
CA GLU A 555 -18.54 14.12 -25.17
C GLU A 555 -18.48 14.89 -23.85
N VAL A 556 -17.83 16.07 -23.82
CA VAL A 556 -17.92 16.99 -22.67
C VAL A 556 -19.36 17.43 -22.46
N ILE A 557 -20.03 17.90 -23.52
CA ILE A 557 -21.42 18.35 -23.45
C ILE A 557 -22.33 17.23 -22.94
N GLN A 558 -22.26 16.03 -23.53
CA GLN A 558 -23.04 14.87 -23.11
C GLN A 558 -22.79 14.50 -21.63
N SER A 559 -21.55 14.62 -21.17
CA SER A 559 -21.19 14.32 -19.78
C SER A 559 -21.72 15.39 -18.81
N LEU A 560 -21.70 16.66 -19.22
CA LEU A 560 -22.24 17.76 -18.42
C LEU A 560 -23.78 17.76 -18.39
N GLU A 561 -24.45 17.31 -19.46
CA GLU A 561 -25.90 17.06 -19.43
C GLU A 561 -26.28 16.06 -18.32
N LYS A 562 -25.46 15.02 -18.10
CA LYS A 562 -25.63 14.11 -16.96
C LYS A 562 -25.37 14.74 -15.60
N VAL A 563 -24.52 15.76 -15.53
CA VAL A 563 -24.35 16.57 -14.30
C VAL A 563 -25.60 17.42 -14.04
N LEU A 564 -26.22 17.97 -15.08
CA LEU A 564 -27.43 18.80 -14.94
C LEU A 564 -28.64 18.03 -14.41
N GLU A 565 -28.73 16.71 -14.64
CA GLU A 565 -29.75 15.83 -14.05
C GLU A 565 -29.76 15.86 -12.50
N TRP A 566 -28.66 16.33 -11.87
CA TRP A 566 -28.52 16.47 -10.42
C TRP A 566 -28.92 17.85 -9.86
N ASN A 567 -29.48 18.74 -10.69
CA ASN A 567 -29.82 20.12 -10.30
C ASN A 567 -28.62 20.89 -9.73
N THR A 568 -27.45 20.79 -10.38
CA THR A 568 -26.23 21.48 -9.96
C THR A 568 -26.45 23.00 -9.97
N THR A 569 -26.02 23.70 -8.92
CA THR A 569 -26.07 25.17 -8.80
C THR A 569 -24.69 25.80 -9.02
N ASP A 570 -23.82 25.13 -9.77
CA ASP A 570 -22.46 25.58 -10.02
C ASP A 570 -22.38 26.32 -11.37
N PRO A 571 -22.19 27.66 -11.38
CA PRO A 571 -22.15 28.44 -12.63
C PRO A 571 -21.05 27.96 -13.58
N ARG A 572 -19.96 27.36 -13.05
CA ARG A 572 -18.86 26.81 -13.85
C ARG A 572 -19.31 25.74 -14.85
N ILE A 573 -20.34 24.96 -14.51
CA ILE A 573 -20.83 23.89 -15.39
C ILE A 573 -21.45 24.49 -16.66
N PHE A 574 -22.31 25.50 -16.49
CA PHE A 574 -22.93 26.23 -17.59
C PHE A 574 -21.91 27.01 -18.41
N LEU A 575 -20.92 27.64 -17.75
CA LEU A 575 -19.79 28.28 -18.44
C LEU A 575 -19.06 27.28 -19.35
N VAL A 576 -18.69 26.10 -18.83
CA VAL A 576 -17.95 25.11 -19.63
C VAL A 576 -18.80 24.61 -20.79
N MET A 577 -20.11 24.37 -20.61
CA MET A 577 -20.99 24.03 -21.73
C MET A 577 -21.02 25.13 -22.79
N GLY A 578 -21.16 26.40 -22.38
CA GLY A 578 -21.14 27.53 -23.31
C GLY A 578 -19.81 27.64 -24.08
N VAL A 579 -18.67 27.40 -23.42
CA VAL A 579 -17.36 27.35 -24.08
C VAL A 579 -17.31 26.21 -25.10
N MET A 580 -17.79 25.00 -24.77
CA MET A 580 -17.80 23.86 -25.71
C MET A 580 -18.70 24.15 -26.92
N TYR A 581 -19.89 24.71 -26.73
CA TYR A 581 -20.77 25.09 -27.85
C TYR A 581 -20.15 26.17 -28.74
N ARG A 582 -19.51 27.18 -28.15
CA ARG A 582 -18.79 28.20 -28.91
C ARG A 582 -17.66 27.59 -29.73
N GLU A 583 -16.89 26.68 -29.14
CA GLU A 583 -15.81 25.98 -29.82
C GLU A 583 -16.29 25.01 -30.92
N LEU A 584 -17.58 24.67 -30.93
CA LEU A 584 -18.28 23.96 -32.00
C LEU A 584 -19.00 24.90 -32.98
N GLU A 585 -18.75 26.21 -32.87
CA GLU A 585 -19.38 27.27 -33.68
C GLU A 585 -20.93 27.36 -33.55
N ARG A 586 -21.46 26.83 -32.44
CA ARG A 586 -22.88 26.85 -32.08
C ARG A 586 -23.15 28.03 -31.13
N PHE A 587 -23.14 29.24 -31.70
CA PHE A 587 -23.08 30.48 -30.92
C PHE A 587 -24.37 30.80 -30.16
N ASP A 588 -25.54 30.43 -30.69
CA ASP A 588 -26.82 30.68 -30.02
C ASP A 588 -26.93 29.85 -28.73
N GLU A 589 -26.54 28.57 -28.80
CA GLU A 589 -26.47 27.71 -27.63
C GLU A 589 -25.39 28.17 -26.65
N ALA A 590 -24.24 28.62 -27.15
CA ALA A 590 -23.20 29.19 -26.31
C ALA A 590 -23.70 30.41 -25.51
N GLU A 591 -24.38 31.36 -26.18
CA GLU A 591 -24.97 32.53 -25.53
C GLU A 591 -25.98 32.10 -24.45
N ALA A 592 -26.87 31.16 -24.77
CA ALA A 592 -27.86 30.66 -23.83
C ALA A 592 -27.21 30.05 -22.57
N PHE A 593 -26.17 29.23 -22.71
CA PHE A 593 -25.49 28.61 -21.56
C PHE A 593 -24.66 29.62 -20.74
N PHE A 594 -24.05 30.63 -21.38
CA PHE A 594 -23.40 31.70 -20.62
C PHE A 594 -24.41 32.54 -19.84
N LEU A 595 -25.58 32.81 -20.41
CA LEU A 595 -26.66 33.50 -19.68
C LEU A 595 -27.19 32.66 -18.52
N GLN A 596 -27.36 31.34 -18.70
CA GLN A 596 -27.72 30.44 -17.59
C GLN A 596 -26.67 30.44 -16.47
N SER A 597 -25.38 30.50 -16.81
CA SER A 597 -24.32 30.68 -15.79
C SER A 597 -24.55 31.93 -14.93
N LEU A 598 -25.03 33.01 -15.55
CA LEU A 598 -25.32 34.28 -14.86
C LEU A 598 -26.67 34.28 -14.14
N GLU A 599 -27.63 33.45 -14.56
CA GLU A 599 -28.86 33.21 -13.80
C GLU A 599 -28.58 32.47 -12.50
N VAL A 600 -27.65 31.51 -12.52
CA VAL A 600 -27.20 30.78 -11.32
C VAL A 600 -26.37 31.67 -10.40
N ASP A 601 -25.42 32.42 -10.96
CA ASP A 601 -24.63 33.40 -10.23
C ASP A 601 -24.42 34.66 -11.05
N SER A 602 -25.21 35.69 -10.74
CA SER A 602 -25.16 36.99 -11.41
C SER A 602 -23.85 37.77 -11.19
N THR A 603 -22.97 37.31 -10.30
CA THR A 603 -21.67 37.91 -10.02
C THR A 603 -20.52 37.21 -10.76
N TYR A 604 -20.81 36.11 -11.47
CA TYR A 604 -19.79 35.28 -12.12
C TYR A 604 -19.14 35.98 -13.32
N THR A 605 -18.01 36.66 -13.07
CA THR A 605 -17.33 37.54 -14.05
C THR A 605 -16.84 36.83 -15.30
N GLU A 606 -16.46 35.55 -15.19
CA GLU A 606 -15.99 34.77 -16.33
C GLU A 606 -17.07 34.62 -17.42
N ALA A 607 -18.34 34.45 -17.04
CA ALA A 607 -19.43 34.33 -18.02
C ALA A 607 -19.67 35.64 -18.78
N TYR A 608 -19.58 36.80 -18.11
CA TYR A 608 -19.60 38.11 -18.78
C TYR A 608 -18.43 38.27 -19.75
N ASN A 609 -17.24 37.78 -19.38
CA ASN A 609 -16.05 37.87 -20.22
C ASN A 609 -16.22 37.05 -21.51
N GLU A 610 -16.72 35.81 -21.39
CA GLU A 610 -16.94 34.94 -22.54
C GLU A 610 -18.05 35.47 -23.46
N LEU A 611 -19.14 36.02 -22.90
CA LEU A 611 -20.19 36.72 -23.68
C LEU A 611 -19.66 37.94 -24.42
N GLY A 612 -18.86 38.79 -23.75
CA GLY A 612 -18.21 39.95 -24.36
C GLY A 612 -17.29 39.56 -25.50
N LYS A 613 -16.38 38.62 -25.26
CA LYS A 613 -15.44 38.09 -26.28
C LYS A 613 -16.16 37.47 -27.47
N MET A 614 -17.19 36.65 -27.22
CA MET A 614 -17.97 36.01 -28.29
C MET A 614 -18.68 37.05 -29.17
N ASN A 615 -19.33 38.04 -28.56
CA ASN A 615 -20.01 39.11 -29.29
C ASN A 615 -19.03 40.00 -30.06
N TYR A 616 -17.85 40.27 -29.50
CA TYR A 616 -16.80 41.06 -30.15
C TYR A 616 -16.17 40.33 -31.34
N VAL A 617 -15.61 39.14 -31.11
CA VAL A 617 -14.75 38.44 -32.07
C VAL A 617 -15.57 37.70 -33.13
N LEU A 618 -16.61 36.98 -32.71
CA LEU A 618 -17.29 36.00 -33.55
C LEU A 618 -18.55 36.59 -34.19
N LEU A 619 -19.38 37.28 -33.40
CA LEU A 619 -20.65 37.85 -33.89
C LEU A 619 -20.53 39.28 -34.40
N LYS A 620 -19.40 39.97 -34.12
CA LYS A 620 -19.18 41.40 -34.41
C LYS A 620 -20.30 42.32 -33.92
N ASN A 621 -20.98 41.92 -32.85
CA ASN A 621 -21.99 42.72 -32.18
C ASN A 621 -21.32 43.56 -31.09
N TYR A 622 -20.76 44.70 -31.51
CA TYR A 622 -19.98 45.56 -30.63
C TYR A 622 -20.83 46.21 -29.52
N GLU A 623 -22.13 46.38 -29.72
CA GLU A 623 -23.06 46.91 -28.69
C GLU A 623 -23.23 45.92 -27.54
N LYS A 624 -23.59 44.67 -27.84
CA LYS A 624 -23.69 43.60 -26.83
C LYS A 624 -22.34 43.36 -26.15
N SER A 625 -21.27 43.37 -26.93
CA SER A 625 -19.90 43.24 -26.40
C SER A 625 -19.58 44.33 -25.37
N ALA A 626 -19.79 45.60 -25.71
CA ALA A 626 -19.59 46.73 -24.80
C ALA A 626 -20.47 46.61 -23.55
N TYR A 627 -21.73 46.18 -23.70
CA TYR A 627 -22.63 45.92 -22.57
C TYR A 627 -22.05 44.87 -21.61
N TYR A 628 -21.68 43.68 -22.10
CA TYR A 628 -21.17 42.61 -21.23
C TYR A 628 -19.83 42.94 -20.57
N PHE A 629 -18.91 43.61 -21.28
CA PHE A 629 -17.68 44.08 -20.66
C PHE A 629 -17.92 45.17 -19.61
N THR A 630 -18.89 46.07 -19.83
CA THR A 630 -19.30 47.04 -18.80
C THR A 630 -19.89 46.33 -17.58
N GLN A 631 -20.74 45.33 -17.78
CA GLN A 631 -21.27 44.52 -16.68
C GLN A 631 -20.17 43.79 -15.91
N LEU A 632 -19.14 43.29 -16.59
CA LEU A 632 -17.97 42.72 -15.94
C LEU A 632 -17.25 43.78 -15.09
N LEU A 633 -16.98 44.96 -15.64
CA LEU A 633 -16.26 46.04 -14.95
C LEU A 633 -17.01 46.62 -13.74
N ILE A 634 -18.33 46.50 -13.68
CA ILE A 634 -19.11 46.85 -12.48
C ILE A 634 -18.76 45.90 -11.31
N ARG A 635 -18.34 44.67 -11.61
CA ARG A 635 -18.04 43.61 -10.62
C ARG A 635 -16.55 43.48 -10.33
N ASP A 636 -15.73 43.70 -11.36
CA ASP A 636 -14.27 43.68 -11.30
C ASP A 636 -13.73 44.87 -12.10
N GLU A 637 -13.59 45.99 -11.40
CA GLU A 637 -13.26 47.32 -11.95
C GLU A 637 -11.88 47.38 -12.62
N GLU A 638 -10.96 46.49 -12.23
CA GLU A 638 -9.59 46.45 -12.73
C GLU A 638 -9.38 45.31 -13.74
N ASN A 639 -10.45 44.66 -14.20
CA ASN A 639 -10.32 43.53 -15.12
C ASN A 639 -9.71 43.96 -16.47
N HIS A 640 -8.46 43.58 -16.69
CA HIS A 640 -7.69 43.91 -17.88
C HIS A 640 -8.38 43.48 -19.18
N SER A 641 -8.90 42.25 -19.24
CA SER A 641 -9.57 41.69 -20.42
C SER A 641 -10.83 42.49 -20.75
N ALA A 642 -11.59 42.91 -19.74
CA ALA A 642 -12.81 43.68 -19.95
C ALA A 642 -12.54 45.14 -20.33
N LEU A 643 -11.52 45.79 -19.75
CA LEU A 643 -11.11 47.14 -20.16
C LEU A 643 -10.66 47.17 -21.63
N GLN A 644 -9.82 46.21 -22.03
CA GLN A 644 -9.40 46.07 -23.43
C GLN A 644 -10.60 45.77 -24.35
N GLY A 645 -11.45 44.82 -23.95
CA GLY A 645 -12.65 44.44 -24.70
C GLY A 645 -13.66 45.59 -24.85
N LEU A 646 -13.87 46.38 -23.81
CA LEU A 646 -14.76 47.54 -23.83
C LEU A 646 -14.19 48.66 -24.70
N ALA A 647 -12.92 49.04 -24.49
CA ALA A 647 -12.25 50.06 -25.29
C ALA A 647 -12.31 49.75 -26.79
N THR A 648 -12.02 48.50 -27.16
CA THR A 648 -12.08 48.05 -28.55
C THR A 648 -13.50 48.03 -29.08
N SER A 649 -14.49 47.57 -28.30
CA SER A 649 -15.90 47.59 -28.72
C SER A 649 -16.41 49.01 -28.96
N LEU A 650 -16.11 49.96 -28.06
CA LEU A 650 -16.49 51.37 -28.19
C LEU A 650 -15.85 52.03 -29.42
N PHE A 651 -14.59 51.70 -29.72
CA PHE A 651 -13.93 52.17 -30.93
C PHE A 651 -14.67 51.75 -32.20
N TYR A 652 -15.07 50.47 -32.31
CA TYR A 652 -15.82 49.98 -33.46
C TYR A 652 -17.26 50.53 -33.54
N LEU A 653 -17.85 50.90 -32.41
CA LEU A 653 -19.12 51.65 -32.37
C LEU A 653 -18.97 53.13 -32.75
N GLY A 654 -17.73 53.63 -32.87
CA GLY A 654 -17.45 55.03 -33.17
C GLY A 654 -17.57 55.97 -31.97
N LEU A 655 -17.73 55.43 -30.76
CA LEU A 655 -17.74 56.17 -29.49
C LEU A 655 -16.31 56.43 -29.04
N LEU A 656 -15.62 57.28 -29.79
CA LEU A 656 -14.16 57.45 -29.67
C LEU A 656 -13.73 58.15 -28.37
N ASP A 657 -14.56 59.05 -27.82
CA ASP A 657 -14.29 59.70 -26.53
C ASP A 657 -14.28 58.69 -25.37
N ASP A 658 -15.31 57.84 -25.30
CA ASP A 658 -15.41 56.80 -24.28
C ASP A 658 -14.32 55.74 -24.45
N ALA A 659 -14.00 55.36 -25.70
CA ALA A 659 -12.93 54.41 -26.01
C ALA A 659 -11.55 54.93 -25.54
N GLU A 660 -11.29 56.24 -25.71
CA GLU A 660 -10.07 56.89 -25.22
C GLU A 660 -9.97 56.82 -23.70
N VAL A 661 -11.02 57.22 -22.99
CA VAL A 661 -11.07 57.21 -21.51
C VAL A 661 -10.85 55.80 -20.94
N ILE A 662 -11.51 54.78 -21.49
CA ILE A 662 -11.33 53.40 -21.03
C ILE A 662 -9.93 52.88 -21.36
N THR A 663 -9.34 53.27 -22.50
CA THR A 663 -7.97 52.90 -22.85
C THR A 663 -6.94 53.56 -21.93
N GLU A 664 -7.12 54.84 -21.58
CA GLU A 664 -6.30 55.55 -20.61
C GLU A 664 -6.39 54.92 -19.22
N ARG A 665 -7.60 54.54 -18.80
CA ARG A 665 -7.82 53.79 -17.55
C ARG A 665 -7.04 52.48 -17.57
N TYR A 666 -7.10 51.70 -18.63
CA TYR A 666 -6.31 50.48 -18.77
C TYR A 666 -4.79 50.75 -18.70
N LEU A 667 -4.31 51.76 -19.42
CA LEU A 667 -2.89 52.11 -19.45
C LEU A 667 -2.38 52.71 -18.12
N SER A 668 -3.26 53.25 -17.28
CA SER A 668 -2.89 53.62 -15.90
C SER A 668 -2.52 52.41 -15.04
N LEU A 669 -3.12 51.25 -15.34
CA LEU A 669 -2.82 49.96 -14.70
C LEU A 669 -1.66 49.24 -15.40
N VAL A 670 -1.58 49.34 -16.74
CA VAL A 670 -0.55 48.69 -17.57
C VAL A 670 0.11 49.71 -18.52
N PRO A 671 1.08 50.53 -18.05
CA PRO A 671 1.60 51.67 -18.80
C PRO A 671 2.34 51.34 -20.10
N ASN A 672 2.91 50.14 -20.21
CA ASN A 672 3.78 49.73 -21.31
C ASN A 672 3.17 48.61 -22.18
N ASP A 673 1.84 48.52 -22.25
CA ASP A 673 1.18 47.51 -23.09
C ASP A 673 1.45 47.76 -24.58
N THR A 674 2.02 46.76 -25.24
CA THR A 674 2.47 46.85 -26.64
C THR A 674 1.34 46.97 -27.66
N LEU A 675 0.09 46.65 -27.28
CA LEU A 675 -1.08 46.72 -28.14
C LEU A 675 -1.91 47.98 -27.86
N MET A 676 -2.14 48.29 -26.58
CA MET A 676 -3.05 49.36 -26.17
C MET A 676 -2.44 50.76 -26.30
N VAL A 677 -1.11 50.92 -26.17
CA VAL A 677 -0.45 52.22 -26.42
C VAL A 677 -0.58 52.67 -27.88
N PRO A 678 -0.29 51.83 -28.90
CA PRO A 678 -0.61 52.14 -30.30
C PRO A 678 -2.11 52.34 -30.54
N PHE A 679 -2.96 51.55 -29.88
CA PHE A 679 -4.42 51.65 -30.02
C PHE A 679 -4.96 53.01 -29.55
N LEU A 680 -4.46 53.55 -28.42
CA LEU A 680 -4.79 54.89 -27.96
C LEU A 680 -4.47 55.96 -29.01
N LYS A 681 -3.28 55.88 -29.62
CA LYS A 681 -2.88 56.79 -30.70
C LYS A 681 -3.78 56.67 -31.93
N LEU A 682 -4.23 55.46 -32.25
CA LEU A 682 -5.18 55.22 -33.33
C LEU A 682 -6.55 55.86 -33.05
N ILE A 683 -7.06 55.76 -31.82
CA ILE A 683 -8.30 56.43 -31.40
C ILE A 683 -8.16 57.94 -31.59
N GLN A 684 -7.10 58.54 -31.04
CA GLN A 684 -6.82 59.98 -31.13
C GLN A 684 -6.69 60.46 -32.59
N PHE A 685 -5.98 59.71 -33.43
CA PHE A 685 -5.87 60.01 -34.86
C PHE A 685 -7.23 59.97 -35.56
N THR A 686 -8.04 58.95 -35.28
CA THR A 686 -9.38 58.78 -35.87
C THR A 686 -10.32 59.91 -35.44
N LYS A 687 -10.23 60.38 -34.18
CA LYS A 687 -10.97 61.56 -33.69
C LYS A 687 -10.59 62.82 -34.45
N MET A 688 -9.29 63.07 -34.64
CA MET A 688 -8.81 64.24 -35.40
C MET A 688 -9.29 64.24 -36.86
N GLN A 689 -9.40 63.06 -37.50
CA GLN A 689 -9.93 63.00 -38.86
C GLN A 689 -11.43 63.27 -38.94
N LYS A 690 -12.22 62.78 -37.97
CA LYS A 690 -13.68 63.03 -37.93
C LYS A 690 -14.05 64.45 -37.51
N GLY A 691 -13.23 65.12 -36.71
CA GLY A 691 -13.48 66.52 -36.28
C GLY A 691 -13.07 67.59 -37.27
N ASN A 692 -12.38 67.23 -38.37
CA ASN A 692 -11.87 68.15 -39.39
C ASN A 692 -12.66 68.07 -40.73
N GLY A 693 -13.82 67.42 -40.76
CA GLY A 693 -14.76 67.40 -41.88
C GLY A 693 -16.14 67.82 -41.41
#